data_AF-A0AAE6JCI6-F1
#
_entry.id   AF-A0AAE6JCI6-F1
#
_cell.length_a   1.000
_cell.length_b   1.000
_cell.length_c   1.000
_cell.angle_alpha   90.00
_cell.angle_beta   90.00
_cell.angle_gamma   90.00
#
_symmetry.space_group_name_H-M   'P 1'
#
loop_
_entity.id
_entity.type
_entity.pdbx_description
1 polymer ?
#
loop_
_entity_poly.entity_id
_entity_poly.type
_entity_poly.pdbx_seq_one_letter_code
_entity_poly.pdbx_strand_id
1 'polypeptide(L)'
;MTFINPIDILQLGQDEASDITPTLIKRAKKRIYADIELSDDGVYHYKGKSFSKSDIDHAINQLDDHDKLEYYLFINKYQDLQNFLYSQDDRLINNFRNEAIFLHPGFIEFISPYFAASFNILIYKTYLSGELVFFKKATSVKLLTVPRDITKAYQNLTQYLTETKKDLDKVVADLRNKTSIHTVDTIKNVYSQYKFKLSSPKLNCLPILFQDQRNAIANSFRNFSVNIYNFFDDAQLSMDVIKYALTFEVNGLDKQELEKDLIEITKLFNEREESIIFEEIIKKYADLLKEGDALNQRINNKTANGTTAVSWVNANIPFSELNSLPDSLTEINSQLALLIRSLSVSVWNKWEDIDNAIRLIDKSLVIKTTDLKVKQNLNEAKSKLSELKSDLNKVTTVNAIHRAPITSRPVTVPSPKPYTSTNNKTSQKDNSGCAIFIIIIIVIAIIIAIANGQKNSSTAVSTAADSVMTDSSATILDSSKTSVVTPPAPVSQWAGNSLKTGASPYNSCFGIGSWNGNAWIKFTNDNSVDAIICLVDSLSNSTIRNEYIRAGAVFKMKQIPAGMYYIKVYSGNDWNPGLQNGCGNTGAFEKSPNYSSSIGVYNAIEITDDGVQYSTYKIDLSKIINSNPAIPYNESSFFNNQQTQ
;
A
#
# COMPACT_ATOMS: atom_id res chain seq x y z
N MET A 1 -16.91 3.10 -46.49
CA MET A 1 -16.34 2.89 -47.83
C MET A 1 -15.93 1.44 -47.92
N THR A 2 -16.41 0.71 -48.93
CA THR A 2 -16.22 -0.74 -49.03
C THR A 2 -15.14 -1.03 -50.07
N PHE A 3 -14.18 -1.89 -49.74
CA PHE A 3 -13.21 -2.38 -50.72
C PHE A 3 -13.89 -3.37 -51.67
N ILE A 4 -13.57 -3.25 -52.96
CA ILE A 4 -13.91 -4.18 -54.04
C ILE A 4 -12.63 -4.35 -54.86
N ASN A 5 -12.17 -5.57 -55.07
CA ASN A 5 -11.08 -5.84 -56.01
C ASN A 5 -11.68 -6.25 -57.38
N PRO A 6 -11.65 -5.40 -58.41
CA PRO A 6 -12.18 -5.71 -59.73
C PRO A 6 -11.51 -6.94 -60.37
N ILE A 7 -10.22 -7.20 -60.10
CA ILE A 7 -9.50 -8.37 -60.60
C ILE A 7 -10.13 -9.67 -60.08
N ASP A 8 -10.56 -9.71 -58.82
CA ASP A 8 -11.09 -10.93 -58.21
C ASP A 8 -12.51 -11.26 -58.70
N ILE A 9 -13.37 -10.24 -58.82
CA ILE A 9 -14.75 -10.41 -59.35
C ILE A 9 -14.74 -10.72 -60.86
N LEU A 10 -13.79 -10.16 -61.61
CA LEU A 10 -13.58 -10.50 -63.03
C LEU A 10 -12.90 -11.88 -63.19
N GLN A 11 -12.31 -12.43 -62.13
CA GLN A 11 -11.54 -13.68 -62.09
C GLN A 11 -10.25 -13.62 -62.94
N LEU A 12 -9.57 -12.47 -62.94
CA LEU A 12 -8.33 -12.20 -63.69
C LEU A 12 -7.06 -12.37 -62.82
N GLY A 13 -7.19 -13.01 -61.66
CA GLY A 13 -6.11 -13.13 -60.66
C GLY A 13 -4.96 -14.08 -61.04
N GLN A 14 -5.03 -14.73 -62.19
CA GLN A 14 -3.99 -15.61 -62.73
C GLN A 14 -3.24 -14.98 -63.92
N ASP A 15 -3.77 -13.89 -64.46
CA ASP A 15 -3.15 -13.15 -65.57
C ASP A 15 -2.05 -12.21 -65.02
N GLU A 16 -1.08 -11.84 -65.86
CA GLU A 16 -0.17 -10.74 -65.55
C GLU A 16 -0.68 -9.40 -66.14
N ALA A 17 -0.16 -8.28 -65.63
CA ALA A 17 -0.67 -6.95 -65.96
C ALA A 17 -0.63 -6.62 -67.47
N SER A 18 0.32 -7.19 -68.22
CA SER A 18 0.42 -7.09 -69.69
C SER A 18 -0.75 -7.75 -70.44
N ASP A 19 -1.38 -8.75 -69.83
CA ASP A 19 -2.30 -9.67 -70.51
C ASP A 19 -3.76 -9.24 -70.29
N ILE A 20 -4.00 -8.42 -69.26
CA ILE A 20 -5.30 -7.83 -68.89
C ILE A 20 -5.64 -6.68 -69.84
N THR A 21 -6.00 -7.07 -71.06
CA THR A 21 -6.41 -6.17 -72.12
C THR A 21 -7.84 -5.62 -71.92
N PRO A 22 -8.16 -4.42 -72.44
CA PRO A 22 -9.52 -3.86 -72.36
C PRO A 22 -10.61 -4.75 -72.98
N THR A 23 -10.25 -5.59 -73.95
CA THR A 23 -11.14 -6.61 -74.54
C THR A 23 -11.42 -7.77 -73.58
N LEU A 24 -10.42 -8.20 -72.79
CA LEU A 24 -10.60 -9.20 -71.73
C LEU A 24 -11.47 -8.65 -70.60
N ILE A 25 -11.19 -7.44 -70.11
CA ILE A 25 -12.02 -6.74 -69.10
C ILE A 25 -13.46 -6.63 -69.60
N LYS A 26 -13.69 -6.18 -70.84
CA LYS A 26 -15.02 -6.05 -71.45
C LYS A 26 -15.75 -7.40 -71.61
N ARG A 27 -15.02 -8.51 -71.76
CA ARG A 27 -15.60 -9.87 -71.78
C ARG A 27 -15.99 -10.34 -70.39
N ALA A 28 -15.11 -10.19 -69.40
CA ALA A 28 -15.39 -10.59 -68.01
C ALA A 28 -16.50 -9.73 -67.37
N LYS A 29 -16.54 -8.42 -67.65
CA LYS A 29 -17.59 -7.49 -67.22
C LYS A 29 -18.99 -7.90 -67.67
N LYS A 30 -19.12 -8.43 -68.89
CA LYS A 30 -20.39 -8.97 -69.40
C LYS A 30 -20.90 -10.19 -68.63
N ARG A 31 -20.02 -11.02 -68.06
CA ARG A 31 -20.42 -12.16 -67.20
C ARG A 31 -21.05 -11.63 -65.92
N ILE A 32 -20.36 -10.73 -65.20
CA ILE A 32 -20.87 -10.14 -63.95
C ILE A 32 -22.21 -9.42 -64.16
N TYR A 33 -22.38 -8.73 -65.29
CA TYR A 33 -23.68 -8.13 -65.63
C TYR A 33 -24.80 -9.16 -65.82
N ALA A 34 -24.52 -10.30 -66.48
CA ALA A 34 -25.49 -11.38 -66.59
C ALA A 34 -25.77 -12.04 -65.23
N ASP A 35 -24.76 -12.21 -64.38
CA ASP A 35 -24.93 -12.72 -63.01
C ASP A 35 -25.85 -11.80 -62.16
N ILE A 36 -25.76 -10.48 -62.36
CA ILE A 36 -26.64 -9.47 -61.74
C ILE A 36 -28.06 -9.50 -62.33
N GLU A 37 -28.18 -9.60 -63.66
CA GLU A 37 -29.47 -9.62 -64.37
C GLU A 37 -30.22 -10.96 -64.19
N LEU A 38 -29.57 -11.96 -63.58
CA LEU A 38 -30.13 -13.25 -63.18
C LEU A 38 -30.31 -13.39 -61.65
N SER A 39 -29.99 -12.38 -60.83
CA SER A 39 -30.23 -12.43 -59.37
C SER A 39 -31.63 -11.91 -59.03
N ASP A 40 -32.29 -12.56 -58.05
CA ASP A 40 -33.65 -12.21 -57.61
C ASP A 40 -33.79 -10.77 -57.06
N ASP A 41 -32.66 -10.15 -56.70
CA ASP A 41 -32.55 -8.84 -56.05
C ASP A 41 -31.74 -7.80 -56.86
N GLY A 42 -31.26 -8.15 -58.07
CA GLY A 42 -30.57 -7.23 -58.98
C GLY A 42 -29.21 -6.71 -58.48
N VAL A 43 -28.51 -7.48 -57.63
CA VAL A 43 -27.20 -7.10 -57.04
C VAL A 43 -26.20 -8.25 -57.06
N TYR A 44 -24.91 -7.90 -57.16
CA TYR A 44 -23.83 -8.88 -57.17
C TYR A 44 -23.43 -9.27 -55.74
N HIS A 45 -23.66 -10.52 -55.36
CA HIS A 45 -23.28 -11.05 -54.05
C HIS A 45 -21.86 -11.61 -54.07
N TYR A 46 -20.96 -11.00 -53.29
CA TYR A 46 -19.54 -11.36 -53.26
C TYR A 46 -18.94 -11.19 -51.86
N LYS A 47 -18.24 -12.24 -51.37
CA LYS A 47 -17.64 -12.34 -50.03
C LYS A 47 -18.54 -11.78 -48.90
N GLY A 48 -19.82 -12.15 -48.91
CA GLY A 48 -20.80 -11.78 -47.88
C GLY A 48 -21.33 -10.34 -47.95
N LYS A 49 -21.16 -9.65 -49.09
CA LYS A 49 -21.66 -8.30 -49.34
C LYS A 49 -22.36 -8.23 -50.70
N SER A 50 -23.37 -7.39 -50.80
CA SER A 50 -24.13 -7.14 -52.03
C SER A 50 -23.71 -5.81 -52.64
N PHE A 51 -23.50 -5.78 -53.96
CA PHE A 51 -23.01 -4.62 -54.70
C PHE A 51 -23.94 -4.27 -55.85
N SER A 52 -24.25 -2.99 -56.04
CA SER A 52 -25.02 -2.55 -57.20
C SER A 52 -24.17 -2.63 -58.46
N LYS A 53 -24.84 -2.66 -59.62
CA LYS A 53 -24.18 -2.53 -60.93
C LYS A 53 -23.27 -1.29 -61.00
N SER A 54 -23.64 -0.20 -60.33
CA SER A 54 -22.85 1.04 -60.25
C SER A 54 -21.60 0.93 -59.38
N ASP A 55 -21.61 0.14 -58.31
CA ASP A 55 -20.42 -0.10 -57.47
C ASP A 55 -19.38 -0.95 -58.23
N ILE A 56 -19.88 -1.98 -58.93
CA ILE A 56 -19.10 -2.84 -59.82
C ILE A 56 -18.52 -2.03 -60.98
N ASP A 57 -19.32 -1.16 -61.60
CA ASP A 57 -18.86 -0.25 -62.65
C ASP A 57 -17.78 0.72 -62.17
N HIS A 58 -17.98 1.37 -61.02
CA HIS A 58 -16.97 2.25 -60.43
C HIS A 58 -15.66 1.51 -60.12
N ALA A 59 -15.74 0.27 -59.62
CA ALA A 59 -14.55 -0.54 -59.33
C ALA A 59 -13.82 -0.97 -60.61
N ILE A 60 -14.52 -1.45 -61.63
CA ILE A 60 -13.90 -1.91 -62.89
C ILE A 60 -13.26 -0.74 -63.64
N ASN A 61 -13.89 0.44 -63.65
CA ASN A 61 -13.35 1.62 -64.35
C ASN A 61 -12.06 2.17 -63.68
N GLN A 62 -11.66 1.70 -62.49
CA GLN A 62 -10.32 1.97 -61.94
C GLN A 62 -9.21 1.17 -62.63
N LEU A 63 -9.52 0.14 -63.43
CA LEU A 63 -8.53 -0.65 -64.18
C LEU A 63 -8.03 0.02 -65.47
N ASP A 64 -8.66 1.13 -65.89
CA ASP A 64 -8.14 1.97 -66.99
C ASP A 64 -6.86 2.75 -66.58
N ASP A 65 -6.51 2.71 -65.29
CA ASP A 65 -5.33 3.28 -64.66
C ASP A 65 -4.29 2.17 -64.37
N HIS A 66 -3.13 2.23 -65.02
CA HIS A 66 -2.11 1.17 -64.99
C HIS A 66 -1.56 0.91 -63.58
N ASP A 67 -1.33 1.96 -62.79
CA ASP A 67 -0.85 1.83 -61.42
C ASP A 67 -1.89 1.08 -60.57
N LYS A 68 -3.17 1.44 -60.70
CA LYS A 68 -4.25 0.77 -59.97
C LYS A 68 -4.46 -0.67 -60.42
N LEU A 69 -4.28 -0.97 -61.71
CA LEU A 69 -4.30 -2.34 -62.25
C LEU A 69 -3.24 -3.20 -61.53
N GLU A 70 -1.99 -2.74 -61.44
CA GLU A 70 -0.94 -3.41 -60.67
C GLU A 70 -1.28 -3.51 -59.17
N TYR A 71 -1.80 -2.46 -58.55
CA TYR A 71 -2.14 -2.46 -57.12
C TYR A 71 -3.27 -3.46 -56.79
N TYR A 72 -4.28 -3.58 -57.65
CA TYR A 72 -5.35 -4.56 -57.51
C TYR A 72 -4.87 -6.00 -57.77
N LEU A 73 -3.97 -6.21 -58.73
CA LEU A 73 -3.29 -7.49 -58.95
C LEU A 73 -2.46 -7.91 -57.73
N PHE A 74 -1.64 -7.01 -57.19
CA PHE A 74 -0.87 -7.25 -55.97
C PHE A 74 -1.79 -7.64 -54.81
N ILE A 75 -2.87 -6.90 -54.58
CA ILE A 75 -3.82 -7.21 -53.49
C ILE A 75 -4.54 -8.55 -53.75
N ASN A 76 -4.78 -8.96 -55.00
CA ASN A 76 -5.34 -10.27 -55.29
C ASN A 76 -4.35 -11.41 -54.97
N LYS A 77 -3.08 -11.23 -55.35
CA LYS A 77 -2.00 -12.18 -55.08
C LYS A 77 -1.66 -12.24 -53.57
N TYR A 78 -1.78 -11.13 -52.82
CA TYR A 78 -1.56 -11.08 -51.36
C TYR A 78 -2.87 -11.26 -50.54
N GLN A 79 -3.34 -12.51 -50.47
CA GLN A 79 -4.63 -12.89 -49.89
C GLN A 79 -4.90 -12.44 -48.44
N ASP A 80 -3.90 -12.40 -47.55
CA ASP A 80 -4.12 -11.96 -46.16
C ASP A 80 -4.57 -10.48 -46.12
N LEU A 81 -3.96 -9.61 -46.94
CA LEU A 81 -4.38 -8.21 -47.09
C LEU A 81 -5.75 -8.10 -47.75
N GLN A 82 -6.02 -8.90 -48.78
CA GLN A 82 -7.33 -8.90 -49.45
C GLN A 82 -8.47 -9.21 -48.47
N ASN A 83 -8.30 -10.26 -47.66
CA ASN A 83 -9.33 -10.71 -46.72
C ASN A 83 -9.44 -9.77 -45.51
N PHE A 84 -8.35 -9.10 -45.09
CA PHE A 84 -8.43 -7.99 -44.13
C PHE A 84 -9.26 -6.80 -44.67
N LEU A 85 -9.06 -6.39 -45.92
CA LEU A 85 -9.84 -5.30 -46.54
C LEU A 85 -11.33 -5.65 -46.72
N TYR A 86 -11.68 -6.93 -46.84
CA TYR A 86 -13.06 -7.37 -46.93
C TYR A 86 -13.73 -7.59 -45.57
N SER A 87 -13.20 -8.48 -44.74
CA SER A 87 -13.88 -9.02 -43.54
C SER A 87 -13.15 -8.72 -42.24
N GLN A 88 -12.11 -7.88 -42.26
CA GLN A 88 -11.24 -7.60 -41.11
C GLN A 88 -10.60 -8.88 -40.53
N ASP A 89 -10.11 -9.74 -41.43
CA ASP A 89 -9.43 -10.99 -41.09
C ASP A 89 -8.10 -10.75 -40.34
N ASP A 90 -8.00 -11.33 -39.14
CA ASP A 90 -6.86 -11.17 -38.22
C ASP A 90 -5.56 -11.79 -38.73
N ARG A 91 -5.60 -12.61 -39.81
CA ARG A 91 -4.40 -13.20 -40.42
C ARG A 91 -3.41 -12.15 -40.92
N LEU A 92 -3.86 -11.02 -41.46
CA LEU A 92 -2.94 -9.95 -41.88
C LEU A 92 -2.10 -9.43 -40.72
N ILE A 93 -2.74 -9.17 -39.56
CA ILE A 93 -2.03 -8.71 -38.36
C ILE A 93 -1.10 -9.80 -37.84
N ASN A 94 -1.53 -11.06 -37.95
CA ASN A 94 -0.72 -12.17 -37.47
C ASN A 94 0.50 -12.50 -38.33
N ASN A 95 0.39 -12.32 -39.64
CA ASN A 95 1.36 -12.68 -40.67
C ASN A 95 2.01 -11.47 -41.35
N PHE A 96 1.92 -10.26 -40.77
CA PHE A 96 2.29 -9.01 -41.44
C PHE A 96 3.75 -9.02 -41.94
N ARG A 97 3.94 -8.71 -43.22
CA ARG A 97 5.25 -8.64 -43.89
C ARG A 97 5.51 -7.23 -44.42
N ASN A 98 6.77 -6.83 -44.43
CA ASN A 98 7.19 -5.56 -45.03
C ASN A 98 7.41 -5.75 -46.54
N GLU A 99 6.32 -5.81 -47.30
CA GLU A 99 6.36 -5.88 -48.76
C GLU A 99 6.84 -4.54 -49.35
N ALA A 100 7.64 -4.57 -50.41
CA ALA A 100 8.26 -3.37 -50.98
C ALA A 100 7.23 -2.31 -51.44
N ILE A 101 6.07 -2.76 -51.93
CA ILE A 101 4.96 -1.90 -52.33
C ILE A 101 4.37 -1.08 -51.17
N PHE A 102 4.56 -1.50 -49.91
CA PHE A 102 4.17 -0.73 -48.72
C PHE A 102 5.08 0.46 -48.44
N LEU A 103 6.09 0.69 -49.29
CA LEU A 103 6.88 1.92 -49.33
C LEU A 103 6.47 2.84 -50.51
N HIS A 104 5.65 2.37 -51.45
CA HIS A 104 5.26 3.17 -52.62
C HIS A 104 4.18 4.20 -52.27
N PRO A 105 4.40 5.52 -52.43
CA PRO A 105 3.44 6.53 -52.02
C PRO A 105 2.08 6.40 -52.73
N GLY A 106 2.07 6.07 -54.03
CA GLY A 106 0.84 5.88 -54.80
C GLY A 106 -0.01 4.70 -54.30
N PHE A 107 0.64 3.61 -53.87
CA PHE A 107 -0.07 2.47 -53.30
C PHE A 107 -0.67 2.81 -51.92
N ILE A 108 0.08 3.51 -51.07
CA ILE A 108 -0.40 3.94 -49.75
C ILE A 108 -1.57 4.94 -49.90
N GLU A 109 -1.46 5.93 -50.79
CA GLU A 109 -2.54 6.88 -51.13
C GLU A 109 -3.82 6.15 -51.60
N PHE A 110 -3.67 5.13 -52.45
CA PHE A 110 -4.76 4.30 -52.97
C PHE A 110 -5.42 3.39 -51.92
N ILE A 111 -4.64 2.67 -51.11
CA ILE A 111 -5.15 1.68 -50.16
C ILE A 111 -5.67 2.31 -48.86
N SER A 112 -5.11 3.46 -48.46
CA SER A 112 -5.41 4.19 -47.22
C SER A 112 -6.90 4.28 -46.86
N PRO A 113 -7.79 4.77 -47.73
CA PRO A 113 -9.19 4.97 -47.35
C PRO A 113 -9.95 3.67 -47.07
N TYR A 114 -9.47 2.54 -47.58
CA TYR A 114 -10.00 1.19 -47.32
C TYR A 114 -9.35 0.55 -46.11
N PHE A 115 -8.01 0.63 -46.00
CA PHE A 115 -7.26 0.08 -44.87
C PHE A 115 -7.69 0.73 -43.55
N ALA A 116 -7.85 2.06 -43.53
CA ALA A 116 -8.38 2.79 -42.38
C ALA A 116 -9.78 2.30 -41.96
N ALA A 117 -10.66 2.00 -42.93
CA ALA A 117 -12.01 1.52 -42.64
C ALA A 117 -12.01 0.12 -42.00
N SER A 118 -11.19 -0.81 -42.50
CA SER A 118 -11.02 -2.13 -41.86
C SER A 118 -10.32 -2.04 -40.51
N PHE A 119 -9.25 -1.25 -40.40
CA PHE A 119 -8.46 -1.12 -39.18
C PHE A 119 -9.26 -0.50 -38.02
N ASN A 120 -10.10 0.50 -38.31
CA ASN A 120 -11.03 1.08 -37.34
C ASN A 120 -11.99 0.06 -36.71
N ILE A 121 -12.51 -0.86 -37.53
CA ILE A 121 -13.41 -1.93 -37.07
C ILE A 121 -12.61 -2.97 -36.26
N LEU A 122 -11.44 -3.38 -36.76
CA LEU A 122 -10.54 -4.31 -36.07
C LEU A 122 -10.13 -3.79 -34.69
N ILE A 123 -9.46 -2.63 -34.64
CA ILE A 123 -8.78 -2.16 -33.42
C ILE A 123 -9.79 -1.90 -32.29
N TYR A 124 -11.00 -1.47 -32.64
CA TYR A 124 -12.12 -1.34 -31.72
C TYR A 124 -12.61 -2.70 -31.19
N LYS A 125 -12.83 -3.70 -32.05
CA LYS A 125 -13.20 -5.06 -31.63
C LYS A 125 -12.16 -5.68 -30.69
N THR A 126 -10.87 -5.59 -31.06
CA THR A 126 -9.76 -6.15 -30.26
C THR A 126 -9.51 -5.38 -28.96
N TYR A 127 -9.88 -4.10 -28.90
CA TYR A 127 -9.91 -3.37 -27.63
C TYR A 127 -10.97 -3.97 -26.70
N LEU A 128 -12.19 -4.20 -27.21
CA LEU A 128 -13.31 -4.74 -26.42
C LEU A 128 -13.17 -6.22 -26.05
N SER A 129 -12.54 -7.07 -26.87
CA SER A 129 -12.48 -8.52 -26.67
C SER A 129 -11.64 -9.01 -25.48
N GLY A 130 -10.99 -8.11 -24.74
CA GLY A 130 -10.07 -8.46 -23.65
C GLY A 130 -8.66 -8.85 -24.08
N GLU A 131 -8.44 -9.35 -25.30
CA GLU A 131 -7.15 -9.91 -25.75
C GLU A 131 -5.99 -8.89 -25.87
N LEU A 132 -5.23 -8.70 -24.79
CA LEU A 132 -4.11 -7.77 -24.72
C LEU A 132 -2.97 -8.14 -25.70
N VAL A 133 -2.64 -9.41 -25.86
CA VAL A 133 -1.54 -9.87 -26.72
C VAL A 133 -1.81 -9.54 -28.19
N PHE A 134 -3.00 -9.87 -28.69
CA PHE A 134 -3.38 -9.53 -30.05
C PHE A 134 -3.59 -8.02 -30.24
N PHE A 135 -4.12 -7.30 -29.23
CA PHE A 135 -4.21 -5.83 -29.27
C PHE A 135 -2.83 -5.16 -29.41
N LYS A 136 -1.82 -5.62 -28.66
CA LYS A 136 -0.44 -5.12 -28.73
C LYS A 136 0.22 -5.43 -30.09
N LYS A 137 -0.16 -6.54 -30.73
CA LYS A 137 0.26 -6.87 -32.10
C LYS A 137 -0.42 -5.95 -33.13
N ALA A 138 -1.74 -5.77 -33.04
CA ALA A 138 -2.51 -4.89 -33.94
C ALA A 138 -2.06 -3.42 -33.89
N THR A 139 -1.70 -2.92 -32.70
CA THR A 139 -1.19 -1.54 -32.50
C THR A 139 0.24 -1.32 -32.99
N SER A 140 1.05 -2.38 -33.17
CA SER A 140 2.45 -2.29 -33.60
C SER A 140 2.68 -2.59 -35.09
N VAL A 141 1.66 -3.06 -35.81
CA VAL A 141 1.69 -3.22 -37.28
C VAL A 141 1.78 -1.85 -37.97
N LYS A 142 2.55 -1.77 -39.07
CA LYS A 142 2.64 -0.56 -39.89
C LYS A 142 1.27 -0.23 -40.50
N LEU A 143 0.68 0.88 -40.05
CA LEU A 143 -0.58 1.39 -40.58
C LEU A 143 -0.42 1.79 -42.06
N LEU A 144 -1.11 1.11 -42.98
CA LEU A 144 -1.04 1.37 -44.43
C LEU A 144 -1.98 2.51 -44.82
N THR A 145 -1.77 3.70 -44.25
CA THR A 145 -2.62 4.89 -44.45
C THR A 145 -1.80 6.16 -44.61
N VAL A 146 -2.32 7.14 -45.36
CA VAL A 146 -1.79 8.52 -45.37
C VAL A 146 -2.26 9.32 -44.15
N PRO A 147 -1.54 10.38 -43.72
CA PRO A 147 -1.81 11.07 -42.45
C PRO A 147 -3.27 11.52 -42.22
N ARG A 148 -3.96 11.94 -43.29
CA ARG A 148 -5.36 12.40 -43.26
C ARG A 148 -6.39 11.30 -42.92
N ASP A 149 -6.07 10.01 -43.15
CA ASP A 149 -6.94 8.88 -42.83
C ASP A 149 -6.62 8.26 -41.45
N ILE A 150 -5.57 8.72 -40.73
CA ILE A 150 -5.19 8.13 -39.43
C ILE A 150 -6.32 8.29 -38.40
N THR A 151 -6.94 9.48 -38.31
CA THR A 151 -8.08 9.71 -37.40
C THR A 151 -9.27 8.78 -37.71
N LYS A 152 -9.52 8.51 -38.99
CA LYS A 152 -10.55 7.58 -39.47
C LYS A 152 -10.19 6.12 -39.13
N ALA A 153 -8.91 5.76 -39.14
CA ALA A 153 -8.41 4.44 -38.74
C ALA A 153 -8.59 4.14 -37.23
N TYR A 154 -8.82 5.16 -36.41
CA TYR A 154 -9.00 5.04 -34.95
C TYR A 154 -10.35 5.58 -34.44
N GLN A 155 -11.27 5.95 -35.34
CA GLN A 155 -12.48 6.72 -35.02
C GLN A 155 -13.36 6.08 -33.93
N ASN A 156 -13.71 4.80 -34.08
CA ASN A 156 -14.61 4.09 -33.16
C ASN A 156 -14.01 3.94 -31.77
N LEU A 157 -12.71 3.64 -31.70
CA LEU A 157 -11.99 3.52 -30.42
C LEU A 157 -11.86 4.89 -29.74
N THR A 158 -11.53 5.94 -30.50
CA THR A 158 -11.44 7.32 -29.98
C THR A 158 -12.78 7.80 -29.41
N GLN A 159 -13.89 7.49 -30.11
CA GLN A 159 -15.25 7.77 -29.64
C GLN A 159 -15.57 6.99 -28.35
N TYR A 160 -15.39 5.66 -28.36
CA TYR A 160 -15.66 4.80 -27.20
C TYR A 160 -14.91 5.24 -25.93
N LEU A 161 -13.63 5.60 -26.07
CA LEU A 161 -12.81 6.08 -24.96
C LEU A 161 -13.28 7.45 -24.46
N THR A 162 -13.71 8.33 -25.36
CA THR A 162 -14.28 9.66 -25.01
C THR A 162 -15.60 9.51 -24.25
N GLU A 163 -16.50 8.64 -24.73
CA GLU A 163 -17.78 8.37 -24.09
C GLU A 163 -17.60 7.68 -22.73
N THR A 164 -16.73 6.67 -22.65
CA THR A 164 -16.42 5.97 -21.40
C THR A 164 -15.78 6.91 -20.36
N LYS A 165 -14.86 7.80 -20.77
CA LYS A 165 -14.30 8.83 -19.89
C LYS A 165 -15.39 9.78 -19.40
N LYS A 166 -16.26 10.26 -20.31
CA LYS A 166 -17.37 11.16 -19.98
C LYS A 166 -18.35 10.53 -18.97
N ASP A 167 -18.54 9.21 -19.02
CA ASP A 167 -19.35 8.48 -18.04
C ASP A 167 -18.65 8.34 -16.68
N LEU A 168 -17.32 8.15 -16.65
CA LEU A 168 -16.53 8.23 -15.41
C LEU A 168 -16.59 9.64 -14.80
N ASP A 169 -16.48 10.69 -15.63
CA ASP A 169 -16.56 12.09 -15.17
C ASP A 169 -17.93 12.42 -14.54
N LYS A 170 -19.04 11.85 -15.05
CA LYS A 170 -20.37 11.97 -14.42
C LYS A 170 -20.37 11.33 -13.04
N VAL A 171 -19.87 10.10 -12.90
CA VAL A 171 -19.82 9.41 -11.60
C VAL A 171 -18.96 10.19 -10.59
N VAL A 172 -17.84 10.75 -11.03
CA VAL A 172 -17.02 11.67 -10.22
C VAL A 172 -17.82 12.89 -9.76
N ALA A 173 -18.62 13.50 -10.64
CA ALA A 173 -19.48 14.64 -10.29
C ALA A 173 -20.65 14.26 -9.35
N ASP A 174 -21.29 13.11 -9.55
CA ASP A 174 -22.41 12.64 -8.72
C ASP A 174 -21.97 12.30 -7.28
N LEU A 175 -20.78 11.70 -7.13
CA LEU A 175 -20.14 11.50 -5.82
C LEU A 175 -19.89 12.84 -5.11
N ARG A 176 -19.39 13.85 -5.84
CA ARG A 176 -19.15 15.19 -5.30
C ARG A 176 -20.43 15.90 -4.87
N ASN A 177 -21.52 15.71 -5.60
CA ASN A 177 -22.80 16.36 -5.35
C ASN A 177 -23.70 15.61 -4.35
N LYS A 178 -23.30 14.40 -3.93
CA LYS A 178 -24.11 13.48 -3.10
C LYS A 178 -25.49 13.17 -3.71
N THR A 179 -25.60 13.20 -5.03
CA THR A 179 -26.84 12.98 -5.81
C THR A 179 -27.21 11.51 -5.97
N SER A 180 -26.32 10.58 -5.57
CA SER A 180 -26.46 9.14 -5.76
C SER A 180 -26.20 8.36 -4.47
N ILE A 181 -26.97 7.28 -4.27
CA ILE A 181 -26.90 6.39 -3.10
C ILE A 181 -25.79 5.35 -3.32
N HIS A 182 -24.54 5.80 -3.34
CA HIS A 182 -23.38 4.91 -3.45
C HIS A 182 -22.99 4.34 -2.08
N THR A 183 -22.74 3.03 -2.01
CA THR A 183 -22.03 2.38 -0.90
C THR A 183 -20.56 2.12 -1.28
N VAL A 184 -19.71 1.81 -0.29
CA VAL A 184 -18.30 1.44 -0.51
C VAL A 184 -18.18 0.29 -1.54
N ASP A 185 -19.02 -0.75 -1.43
CA ASP A 185 -19.01 -1.88 -2.37
C ASP A 185 -19.51 -1.49 -3.77
N THR A 186 -20.48 -0.57 -3.85
CA THR A 186 -20.91 0.02 -5.12
C THR A 186 -19.74 0.71 -5.83
N ILE A 187 -18.90 1.42 -5.07
CA ILE A 187 -17.74 2.14 -5.60
C ILE A 187 -16.60 1.18 -6.00
N LYS A 188 -16.38 0.09 -5.26
CA LYS A 188 -15.44 -0.99 -5.63
C LYS A 188 -15.85 -1.66 -6.95
N ASN A 189 -17.15 -1.84 -7.17
CA ASN A 189 -17.70 -2.33 -8.44
C ASN A 189 -17.55 -1.29 -9.58
N VAL A 190 -17.82 -0.02 -9.32
CA VAL A 190 -17.58 1.10 -10.27
C VAL A 190 -16.11 1.17 -10.69
N TYR A 191 -15.18 1.14 -9.73
CA TYR A 191 -13.74 1.13 -10.00
C TYR A 191 -13.37 -0.05 -10.90
N SER A 192 -13.80 -1.26 -10.55
CA SER A 192 -13.53 -2.48 -11.31
C SER A 192 -14.09 -2.39 -12.75
N GLN A 193 -15.28 -1.83 -12.92
CA GLN A 193 -15.89 -1.61 -14.24
C GLN A 193 -15.06 -0.65 -15.10
N TYR A 194 -14.67 0.51 -14.57
CA TYR A 194 -13.87 1.48 -15.33
C TYR A 194 -12.43 1.03 -15.54
N LYS A 195 -11.82 0.30 -14.60
CA LYS A 195 -10.50 -0.36 -14.74
C LYS A 195 -10.48 -1.38 -15.88
N PHE A 196 -11.59 -2.08 -16.11
CA PHE A 196 -11.75 -2.98 -17.26
C PHE A 196 -11.95 -2.20 -18.57
N LYS A 197 -12.90 -1.25 -18.61
CA LYS A 197 -13.21 -0.47 -19.83
C LYS A 197 -12.06 0.44 -20.30
N LEU A 198 -11.34 1.06 -19.36
CA LEU A 198 -10.23 2.00 -19.60
C LEU A 198 -8.89 1.33 -19.26
N SER A 199 -8.65 0.15 -19.85
CA SER A 199 -7.50 -0.71 -19.57
C SER A 199 -6.17 -0.02 -19.92
N SER A 200 -5.47 0.48 -18.90
CA SER A 200 -4.12 1.07 -19.00
C SER A 200 -3.15 0.25 -19.87
N PRO A 201 -2.98 -1.09 -19.69
CA PRO A 201 -2.11 -1.89 -20.57
C PRO A 201 -2.47 -1.84 -22.06
N LYS A 202 -3.75 -1.66 -22.42
CA LYS A 202 -4.16 -1.42 -23.81
C LYS A 202 -3.94 0.04 -24.23
N LEU A 203 -4.32 0.99 -23.39
CA LEU A 203 -4.19 2.43 -23.67
C LEU A 203 -2.74 2.88 -23.83
N ASN A 204 -1.80 2.25 -23.14
CA ASN A 204 -0.35 2.47 -23.30
C ASN A 204 0.19 1.92 -24.64
N CYS A 205 -0.42 0.86 -25.19
CA CYS A 205 -0.06 0.36 -26.52
C CYS A 205 -0.52 1.28 -27.67
N LEU A 206 -1.31 2.33 -27.40
CA LEU A 206 -1.82 3.22 -28.45
C LEU A 206 -0.79 4.28 -28.90
N PRO A 207 -0.77 4.68 -30.19
CA PRO A 207 0.15 5.69 -30.70
C PRO A 207 0.09 7.04 -29.97
N ILE A 208 1.13 7.87 -30.17
CA ILE A 208 1.29 9.19 -29.54
C ILE A 208 0.06 10.13 -29.70
N LEU A 209 -0.75 9.96 -30.75
CA LEU A 209 -1.99 10.71 -30.96
C LEU A 209 -3.07 10.47 -29.88
N PHE A 210 -2.89 9.47 -29.01
CA PHE A 210 -3.74 9.19 -27.85
C PHE A 210 -3.20 9.78 -26.54
N GLN A 211 -2.08 10.52 -26.54
CA GLN A 211 -1.44 11.01 -25.31
C GLN A 211 -2.38 11.88 -24.47
N ASP A 212 -3.01 12.87 -25.10
CA ASP A 212 -3.96 13.77 -24.43
C ASP A 212 -5.15 12.99 -23.82
N GLN A 213 -5.59 11.93 -24.51
CA GLN A 213 -6.66 11.05 -24.03
C GLN A 213 -6.20 10.16 -22.85
N ARG A 214 -4.94 9.68 -22.85
CA ARG A 214 -4.33 8.99 -21.69
C ARG A 214 -4.25 9.90 -20.47
N ASN A 215 -3.66 11.09 -20.61
CA ASN A 215 -3.53 12.07 -19.52
C ASN A 215 -4.91 12.45 -18.97
N ALA A 216 -5.88 12.73 -19.85
CA ALA A 216 -7.23 13.08 -19.43
C ALA A 216 -7.96 11.93 -18.72
N ILE A 217 -7.78 10.67 -19.15
CA ILE A 217 -8.32 9.48 -18.46
C ILE A 217 -7.68 9.29 -17.08
N ALA A 218 -6.35 9.41 -16.97
CA ALA A 218 -5.65 9.29 -15.69
C ALA A 218 -6.13 10.37 -14.70
N ASN A 219 -6.36 11.61 -15.17
CA ASN A 219 -6.96 12.68 -14.37
C ASN A 219 -8.41 12.40 -13.96
N SER A 220 -9.22 11.69 -14.77
CA SER A 220 -10.55 11.22 -14.31
C SER A 220 -10.43 10.22 -13.17
N PHE A 221 -9.48 9.27 -13.23
CA PHE A 221 -9.20 8.36 -12.11
C PHE A 221 -8.63 9.09 -10.88
N ARG A 222 -7.79 10.10 -11.05
CA ARG A 222 -7.31 10.97 -9.95
C ARG A 222 -8.47 11.64 -9.21
N ASN A 223 -9.35 12.32 -9.93
CA ASN A 223 -10.52 12.98 -9.34
C ASN A 223 -11.48 11.97 -8.67
N PHE A 224 -11.56 10.73 -9.20
CA PHE A 224 -12.29 9.64 -8.56
C PHE A 224 -11.62 9.20 -7.24
N SER A 225 -10.30 8.99 -7.21
CA SER A 225 -9.53 8.69 -5.99
C SER A 225 -9.74 9.73 -4.88
N VAL A 226 -9.64 11.02 -5.22
CA VAL A 226 -9.86 12.15 -4.29
C VAL A 226 -11.29 12.14 -3.72
N ASN A 227 -12.30 11.86 -4.54
CA ASN A 227 -13.70 11.77 -4.08
C ASN A 227 -13.97 10.51 -3.24
N ILE A 228 -13.29 9.40 -3.50
CA ILE A 228 -13.39 8.18 -2.67
C ILE A 228 -12.94 8.48 -1.24
N TYR A 229 -11.79 9.13 -1.08
CA TYR A 229 -11.31 9.55 0.24
C TYR A 229 -12.26 10.55 0.90
N ASN A 230 -12.58 11.66 0.21
CA ASN A 230 -13.34 12.78 0.79
C ASN A 230 -14.80 12.46 1.17
N PHE A 231 -15.42 11.42 0.59
CA PHE A 231 -16.84 11.10 0.82
C PHE A 231 -17.10 9.72 1.43
N PHE A 232 -16.15 8.79 1.35
CA PHE A 232 -16.30 7.41 1.85
C PHE A 232 -15.22 7.00 2.84
N ASP A 233 -14.18 7.82 3.03
CA ASP A 233 -13.11 7.58 4.00
C ASP A 233 -12.41 6.22 3.79
N ASP A 234 -12.42 5.71 2.55
CA ASP A 234 -11.72 4.47 2.14
C ASP A 234 -10.35 4.85 1.54
N ALA A 235 -9.38 5.08 2.42
CA ALA A 235 -8.01 5.45 2.04
C ALA A 235 -7.30 4.36 1.21
N GLN A 236 -7.59 3.08 1.47
CA GLN A 236 -7.05 1.96 0.69
C GLN A 236 -7.57 1.98 -0.75
N LEU A 237 -8.89 2.11 -0.95
CA LEU A 237 -9.47 2.17 -2.29
C LEU A 237 -9.05 3.46 -3.03
N SER A 238 -8.96 4.59 -2.33
CA SER A 238 -8.40 5.84 -2.88
C SER A 238 -6.96 5.62 -3.38
N MET A 239 -6.13 4.95 -2.58
CA MET A 239 -4.77 4.56 -2.93
C MET A 239 -4.71 3.59 -4.13
N ASP A 240 -5.59 2.58 -4.19
CA ASP A 240 -5.64 1.62 -5.30
C ASP A 240 -6.11 2.25 -6.63
N VAL A 241 -6.88 3.34 -6.57
CA VAL A 241 -7.28 4.12 -7.75
C VAL A 241 -6.15 5.04 -8.22
N ILE A 242 -5.46 5.76 -7.33
CA ILE A 242 -4.33 6.63 -7.75
C ILE A 242 -3.13 5.80 -8.25
N LYS A 243 -2.85 4.64 -7.62
CA LYS A 243 -1.86 3.68 -8.12
C LYS A 243 -2.21 3.17 -9.51
N TYR A 244 -3.49 2.95 -9.80
CA TYR A 244 -3.92 2.59 -11.15
C TYR A 244 -3.77 3.74 -12.16
N ALA A 245 -4.10 4.97 -11.77
CA ALA A 245 -3.90 6.17 -12.59
C ALA A 245 -2.41 6.39 -12.96
N LEU A 246 -1.49 5.97 -12.09
CA LEU A 246 -0.04 5.99 -12.35
C LEU A 246 0.47 4.86 -13.27
N THR A 247 -0.33 3.85 -13.59
CA THR A 247 0.06 2.81 -14.57
C THR A 247 -0.07 3.28 -16.02
N PHE A 248 -0.78 4.37 -16.27
CA PHE A 248 -0.92 4.94 -17.61
C PHE A 248 0.38 5.64 -18.03
N GLU A 249 0.75 5.52 -19.30
CA GLU A 249 1.88 6.25 -19.89
C GLU A 249 1.51 7.73 -20.10
N VAL A 250 1.46 8.47 -18.99
CA VAL A 250 1.24 9.91 -18.90
C VAL A 250 2.58 10.66 -18.84
N ASN A 251 2.56 11.93 -19.24
CA ASN A 251 3.76 12.77 -19.36
C ASN A 251 3.55 14.16 -18.74
N GLY A 252 4.65 14.89 -18.52
CA GLY A 252 4.62 16.27 -18.03
C GLY A 252 4.01 16.42 -16.63
N LEU A 253 3.22 17.47 -16.45
CA LEU A 253 2.64 17.87 -15.16
C LEU A 253 1.68 16.83 -14.59
N ASP A 254 0.88 16.17 -15.43
CA ASP A 254 -0.12 15.19 -14.99
C ASP A 254 0.52 14.05 -14.19
N LYS A 255 1.71 13.59 -14.59
CA LYS A 255 2.47 12.57 -13.86
C LYS A 255 2.92 13.07 -12.48
N GLN A 256 3.42 14.30 -12.40
CA GLN A 256 3.90 14.90 -11.15
C GLN A 256 2.77 15.13 -10.15
N GLU A 257 1.59 15.53 -10.61
CA GLU A 257 0.40 15.66 -9.75
C GLU A 257 -0.09 14.31 -9.24
N LEU A 258 -0.11 13.27 -10.08
CA LEU A 258 -0.45 11.90 -9.66
C LEU A 258 0.55 11.32 -8.64
N GLU A 259 1.85 11.56 -8.83
CA GLU A 259 2.91 11.12 -7.90
C GLU A 259 2.79 11.83 -6.55
N LYS A 260 2.54 13.14 -6.56
CA LYS A 260 2.31 13.93 -5.35
C LYS A 260 1.06 13.47 -4.58
N ASP A 261 -0.07 13.31 -5.27
CA ASP A 261 -1.32 12.83 -4.65
C ASP A 261 -1.13 11.44 -4.03
N LEU A 262 -0.39 10.52 -4.67
CA LEU A 262 -0.08 9.22 -4.07
C LEU A 262 0.78 9.35 -2.79
N ILE A 263 1.76 10.26 -2.75
CA ILE A 263 2.54 10.49 -1.52
C ILE A 263 1.62 10.99 -0.38
N GLU A 264 0.72 11.93 -0.68
CA GLU A 264 -0.21 12.50 0.29
C GLU A 264 -1.23 11.46 0.80
N ILE A 265 -1.83 10.67 -0.10
CA ILE A 265 -2.74 9.56 0.26
C ILE A 265 -2.03 8.44 1.02
N THR A 266 -0.79 8.08 0.63
CA THR A 266 -0.01 7.04 1.34
C THR A 266 0.33 7.49 2.76
N LYS A 267 0.64 8.78 2.97
CA LYS A 267 0.84 9.34 4.31
C LYS A 267 -0.43 9.22 5.15
N LEU A 268 -1.58 9.68 4.63
CA LEU A 268 -2.87 9.65 5.34
C LEU A 268 -3.32 8.21 5.66
N PHE A 269 -3.04 7.25 4.78
CA PHE A 269 -3.27 5.83 5.03
C PHE A 269 -2.42 5.31 6.20
N ASN A 270 -1.11 5.58 6.20
CA ASN A 270 -0.20 5.14 7.27
C ASN A 270 -0.55 5.77 8.63
N GLU A 271 -0.84 7.09 8.66
CA GLU A 271 -1.27 7.80 9.88
C GLU A 271 -2.56 7.19 10.47
N ARG A 272 -3.46 6.68 9.61
CA ARG A 272 -4.68 6.00 10.03
C ARG A 272 -4.43 4.60 10.58
N GLU A 273 -3.63 3.78 9.89
CA GLU A 273 -3.27 2.45 10.35
C GLU A 273 -2.57 2.52 11.72
N GLU A 274 -1.64 3.47 11.89
CA GLU A 274 -1.01 3.75 13.19
C GLU A 274 -2.05 4.18 14.25
N SER A 275 -3.01 5.05 13.91
CA SER A 275 -4.07 5.46 14.84
C SER A 275 -4.95 4.28 15.30
N ILE A 276 -5.27 3.33 14.41
CA ILE A 276 -6.05 2.13 14.73
C ILE A 276 -5.22 1.18 15.60
N ILE A 277 -3.97 0.94 15.22
CA ILE A 277 -3.00 0.08 15.93
C ILE A 277 -2.75 0.55 17.38
N PHE A 278 -2.78 1.87 17.63
CA PHE A 278 -2.51 2.42 18.95
C PHE A 278 -3.75 2.73 19.79
N GLU A 279 -4.98 2.65 19.27
CA GLU A 279 -6.20 3.04 20.02
C GLU A 279 -6.37 2.22 21.33
N GLU A 280 -6.29 0.89 21.25
CA GLU A 280 -6.43 0.02 22.44
C GLU A 280 -5.32 0.24 23.46
N ILE A 281 -4.10 0.51 22.99
CA ILE A 281 -2.92 0.79 23.83
C ILE A 281 -3.11 2.12 24.58
N ILE A 282 -3.49 3.18 23.86
CA ILE A 282 -3.78 4.50 24.44
C ILE A 282 -4.90 4.38 25.49
N LYS A 283 -5.97 3.66 25.17
CA LYS A 283 -7.11 3.41 26.07
C LYS A 283 -6.69 2.68 27.35
N LYS A 284 -5.96 1.57 27.23
CA LYS A 284 -5.41 0.78 28.36
C LYS A 284 -4.62 1.66 29.33
N TYR A 285 -3.71 2.49 28.82
CA TYR A 285 -2.89 3.35 29.67
C TYR A 285 -3.62 4.60 30.18
N ALA A 286 -4.65 5.10 29.48
CA ALA A 286 -5.52 6.17 29.96
C ALA A 286 -6.37 5.75 31.18
N ASP A 287 -6.91 4.52 31.18
CA ASP A 287 -7.62 4.00 32.36
C ASP A 287 -6.66 3.74 33.53
N LEU A 288 -5.43 3.27 33.30
CA LEU A 288 -4.39 3.17 34.34
C LEU A 288 -4.01 4.54 34.94
N LEU A 289 -3.92 5.59 34.13
CA LEU A 289 -3.67 6.95 34.62
C LEU A 289 -4.81 7.45 35.54
N LYS A 290 -6.05 7.17 35.15
CA LYS A 290 -7.28 7.53 35.88
C LYS A 290 -7.44 6.75 37.20
N GLU A 291 -7.14 5.45 37.21
CA GLU A 291 -7.06 4.66 38.45
C GLU A 291 -5.98 5.20 39.40
N GLY A 292 -4.79 5.48 38.86
CA GLY A 292 -3.68 6.00 39.62
C GLY A 292 -3.95 7.35 40.26
N ASP A 293 -4.63 8.28 39.56
CA ASP A 293 -5.04 9.53 40.19
C ASP A 293 -6.15 9.34 41.23
N ALA A 294 -7.12 8.45 41.00
CA ALA A 294 -8.09 8.10 42.04
C ALA A 294 -7.41 7.54 43.31
N LEU A 295 -6.32 6.78 43.17
CA LEU A 295 -5.48 6.34 44.29
C LEU A 295 -4.68 7.50 44.91
N ASN A 296 -4.14 8.41 44.10
CA ASN A 296 -3.45 9.63 44.55
C ASN A 296 -4.37 10.53 45.39
N GLN A 297 -5.63 10.70 44.98
CA GLN A 297 -6.67 11.40 45.74
C GLN A 297 -6.97 10.69 47.07
N ARG A 298 -7.11 9.36 47.06
CA ARG A 298 -7.29 8.57 48.30
C ARG A 298 -6.13 8.70 49.28
N ILE A 299 -4.89 8.74 48.80
CA ILE A 299 -3.70 8.99 49.65
C ILE A 299 -3.74 10.39 50.24
N ASN A 300 -4.10 11.40 49.43
CA ASN A 300 -4.26 12.78 49.89
C ASN A 300 -5.36 12.95 50.95
N ASN A 301 -6.44 12.17 50.85
CA ASN A 301 -7.55 12.11 51.80
C ASN A 301 -7.32 11.10 52.95
N LYS A 302 -6.12 10.52 53.06
CA LYS A 302 -5.71 9.49 54.04
C LYS A 302 -6.58 8.22 54.08
N THR A 303 -7.25 7.86 52.98
CA THR A 303 -8.00 6.59 52.80
C THR A 303 -7.21 5.52 52.02
N ALA A 304 -5.93 5.77 51.76
CA ALA A 304 -4.91 4.83 51.29
C ALA A 304 -3.52 5.31 51.77
N ASN A 305 -2.54 4.40 51.91
CA ASN A 305 -1.21 4.68 52.45
C ASN A 305 -0.07 4.28 51.49
N GLY A 306 1.19 4.51 51.89
CA GLY A 306 2.37 4.20 51.09
C GLY A 306 2.48 2.73 50.66
N THR A 307 2.14 1.79 51.53
CA THR A 307 2.08 0.36 51.20
C THR A 307 1.01 0.07 50.13
N THR A 308 -0.15 0.72 50.21
CA THR A 308 -1.22 0.59 49.20
C THR A 308 -0.73 1.09 47.84
N ALA A 309 -0.04 2.24 47.82
CA ALA A 309 0.52 2.83 46.61
C ALA A 309 1.58 1.93 45.95
N VAL A 310 2.55 1.43 46.74
CA VAL A 310 3.60 0.53 46.24
C VAL A 310 3.00 -0.78 45.70
N SER A 311 1.99 -1.35 46.36
CA SER A 311 1.31 -2.56 45.87
C SER A 311 0.55 -2.32 44.57
N TRP A 312 -0.22 -1.23 44.43
CA TRP A 312 -0.92 -0.93 43.18
C TRP A 312 0.04 -0.68 42.02
N VAL A 313 1.14 0.06 42.24
CA VAL A 313 2.16 0.32 41.20
C VAL A 313 2.86 -0.98 40.77
N ASN A 314 3.15 -1.90 41.68
CA ASN A 314 3.77 -3.18 41.34
C ASN A 314 2.81 -4.16 40.63
N ALA A 315 1.50 -4.06 40.86
CA ALA A 315 0.50 -4.96 40.27
C ALA A 315 -0.02 -4.49 38.91
N ASN A 316 -0.17 -3.17 38.69
CA ASN A 316 -0.93 -2.63 37.55
C ASN A 316 -0.07 -1.89 36.51
N ILE A 317 1.21 -1.60 36.78
CA ILE A 317 2.11 -0.94 35.83
C ILE A 317 3.01 -1.99 35.16
N PRO A 318 2.79 -2.37 33.89
CA PRO A 318 3.58 -3.38 33.20
C PRO A 318 4.90 -2.77 32.69
N PHE A 319 5.85 -2.49 33.60
CA PHE A 319 7.09 -1.75 33.30
C PHE A 319 7.86 -2.24 32.06
N SER A 320 7.89 -3.55 31.79
CA SER A 320 8.57 -4.10 30.61
C SER A 320 7.84 -3.81 29.30
N GLU A 321 6.52 -3.79 29.32
CA GLU A 321 5.66 -3.48 28.16
C GLU A 321 5.67 -1.97 27.90
N LEU A 322 5.51 -1.18 28.96
CA LEU A 322 5.57 0.29 28.89
C LEU A 322 6.92 0.76 28.32
N ASN A 323 8.03 0.14 28.73
CA ASN A 323 9.36 0.47 28.21
C ASN A 323 9.62 -0.03 26.78
N SER A 324 8.83 -0.97 26.26
CA SER A 324 8.93 -1.46 24.89
C SER A 324 7.99 -0.74 23.90
N LEU A 325 7.15 0.20 24.36
CA LEU A 325 6.34 1.04 23.47
C LEU A 325 7.22 1.83 22.47
N PRO A 326 6.72 2.03 21.23
CA PRO A 326 7.43 2.78 20.19
C PRO A 326 7.65 4.24 20.62
N ASP A 327 8.67 4.89 20.04
CA ASP A 327 9.05 6.24 20.48
C ASP A 327 7.95 7.29 20.23
N SER A 328 7.02 7.03 19.29
CA SER A 328 5.78 7.81 19.05
C SER A 328 4.82 7.86 20.25
N LEU A 329 4.83 6.84 21.12
CA LEU A 329 3.98 6.75 22.31
C LEU A 329 4.69 7.17 23.62
N THR A 330 5.89 7.74 23.55
CA THR A 330 6.69 8.07 24.76
C THR A 330 6.09 9.13 25.68
N GLU A 331 5.01 9.80 25.27
CA GLU A 331 4.16 10.60 26.16
C GLU A 331 3.45 9.74 27.21
N ILE A 332 2.97 8.53 26.87
CA ILE A 332 2.34 7.59 27.81
C ILE A 332 3.32 7.26 28.96
N ASN A 333 4.56 6.94 28.60
CA ASN A 333 5.65 6.66 29.55
C ASN A 333 5.92 7.85 30.47
N SER A 334 5.88 9.06 29.91
CA SER A 334 6.13 10.32 30.63
C SER A 334 4.99 10.65 31.61
N GLN A 335 3.73 10.49 31.19
CA GLN A 335 2.53 10.64 32.03
C GLN A 335 2.55 9.65 33.22
N LEU A 336 2.81 8.37 32.97
CA LEU A 336 2.81 7.34 34.02
C LEU A 336 3.98 7.52 35.01
N ALA A 337 5.16 7.95 34.53
CA ALA A 337 6.27 8.30 35.42
C ALA A 337 5.94 9.51 36.32
N LEU A 338 5.28 10.55 35.76
CA LEU A 338 4.80 11.71 36.52
C LEU A 338 3.72 11.35 37.54
N LEU A 339 2.79 10.44 37.20
CA LEU A 339 1.80 9.89 38.13
C LEU A 339 2.47 9.18 39.31
N ILE A 340 3.41 8.26 39.06
CA ILE A 340 4.10 7.52 40.14
C ILE A 340 4.93 8.47 41.01
N ARG A 341 5.53 9.52 40.42
CA ARG A 341 6.14 10.63 41.16
C ARG A 341 5.12 11.41 42.01
N SER A 342 3.90 11.65 41.52
CA SER A 342 2.83 12.25 42.32
C SER A 342 2.44 11.36 43.50
N LEU A 343 2.29 10.05 43.29
CA LEU A 343 2.05 9.08 44.37
C LEU A 343 3.17 9.14 45.43
N SER A 344 4.44 9.14 45.01
CA SER A 344 5.59 9.29 45.90
C SER A 344 5.51 10.56 46.77
N VAL A 345 5.25 11.72 46.15
CA VAL A 345 5.14 13.02 46.84
C VAL A 345 3.94 13.05 47.79
N SER A 346 2.79 12.51 47.38
CA SER A 346 1.58 12.41 48.22
C SER A 346 1.77 11.49 49.42
N VAL A 347 2.50 10.37 49.26
CA VAL A 347 2.83 9.45 50.37
C VAL A 347 3.70 10.14 51.41
N TRP A 348 4.78 10.80 50.99
CA TRP A 348 5.63 11.58 51.91
C TRP A 348 4.85 12.71 52.60
N ASN A 349 4.21 13.59 51.84
CA ASN A 349 3.54 14.79 52.34
C ASN A 349 2.30 14.54 53.23
N LYS A 350 1.80 13.30 53.32
CA LYS A 350 0.57 12.95 54.06
C LYS A 350 0.78 11.89 55.13
N TRP A 351 1.78 11.04 54.98
CA TRP A 351 2.03 9.90 55.88
C TRP A 351 3.44 9.90 56.47
N GLU A 352 4.34 10.80 56.04
CA GLU A 352 5.75 10.86 56.46
C GLU A 352 6.51 9.54 56.18
N ASP A 353 5.95 8.70 55.30
CA ASP A 353 6.44 7.39 54.90
C ASP A 353 7.53 7.54 53.83
N ILE A 354 8.72 7.93 54.28
CA ILE A 354 9.89 8.19 53.43
C ILE A 354 10.34 6.94 52.67
N ASP A 355 10.13 5.75 53.22
CA ASP A 355 10.56 4.49 52.62
C ASP A 355 9.69 4.08 51.42
N ASN A 356 8.36 4.13 51.54
CA ASN A 356 7.50 3.86 50.40
C ASN A 356 7.48 5.03 49.41
N ALA A 357 7.65 6.28 49.85
CA ALA A 357 7.87 7.41 48.95
C ALA A 357 9.13 7.20 48.08
N ILE A 358 10.24 6.75 48.67
CA ILE A 358 11.47 6.40 47.95
C ILE A 358 11.24 5.24 46.97
N ARG A 359 10.59 4.15 47.40
CA ARG A 359 10.27 3.00 46.52
C ARG A 359 9.43 3.41 45.29
N LEU A 360 8.51 4.36 45.46
CA LEU A 360 7.69 4.88 44.37
C LEU A 360 8.51 5.72 43.38
N ILE A 361 9.34 6.66 43.84
CA ILE A 361 10.16 7.45 42.90
C ILE A 361 11.19 6.57 42.19
N ASP A 362 11.75 5.55 42.85
CA ASP A 362 12.63 4.56 42.20
C ASP A 362 11.88 3.78 41.10
N LYS A 363 10.62 3.39 41.32
CA LYS A 363 9.77 2.78 40.29
C LYS A 363 9.50 3.73 39.12
N SER A 364 9.30 5.03 39.37
CA SER A 364 9.11 6.01 38.29
C SER A 364 10.38 6.22 37.44
N LEU A 365 11.57 6.07 38.03
CA LEU A 365 12.86 6.18 37.32
C LEU A 365 13.21 4.97 36.44
N VAL A 366 12.51 3.84 36.62
CA VAL A 366 12.63 2.66 35.74
C VAL A 366 11.94 2.88 34.38
N ILE A 367 11.08 3.90 34.26
CA ILE A 367 10.29 4.12 33.03
C ILE A 367 11.11 4.88 31.98
N LYS A 368 11.19 4.31 30.77
CA LYS A 368 11.82 4.90 29.57
C LYS A 368 10.96 6.06 29.05
N THR A 369 11.11 7.24 29.64
CA THR A 369 10.68 8.51 29.03
C THR A 369 11.77 9.04 28.09
N THR A 370 11.39 9.74 27.03
CA THR A 370 12.30 10.51 26.14
C THR A 370 12.56 11.90 26.71
N ASP A 371 11.54 12.56 27.28
CA ASP A 371 11.59 13.93 27.79
C ASP A 371 12.67 14.14 28.88
N LEU A 372 13.59 15.06 28.57
CA LEU A 372 14.64 15.49 29.48
C LEU A 372 14.09 16.25 30.69
N LYS A 373 12.96 16.96 30.55
CA LYS A 373 12.36 17.71 31.65
C LYS A 373 11.67 16.80 32.66
N VAL A 374 10.95 15.77 32.19
CA VAL A 374 10.47 14.69 33.07
C VAL A 374 11.63 13.98 33.76
N LYS A 375 12.70 13.59 33.04
CA LYS A 375 13.91 13.00 33.66
C LYS A 375 14.50 13.88 34.76
N GLN A 376 14.65 15.19 34.54
CA GLN A 376 15.11 16.13 35.57
C GLN A 376 14.16 16.14 36.78
N ASN A 377 12.85 16.30 36.55
CA ASN A 377 11.82 16.34 37.59
C ASN A 377 11.78 15.08 38.47
N LEU A 378 12.07 13.90 37.90
CA LEU A 378 12.15 12.62 38.62
C LEU A 378 13.43 12.52 39.46
N ASN A 379 14.59 12.82 38.87
CA ASN A 379 15.88 12.76 39.55
C ASN A 379 15.99 13.78 40.70
N GLU A 380 15.48 15.00 40.52
CA GLU A 380 15.38 15.99 41.60
C GLU A 380 14.55 15.49 42.77
N ALA A 381 13.40 14.86 42.50
CA ALA A 381 12.52 14.33 43.55
C ALA A 381 13.20 13.17 44.31
N LYS A 382 13.89 12.28 43.60
CA LYS A 382 14.72 11.22 44.21
C LYS A 382 15.83 11.79 45.09
N SER A 383 16.54 12.83 44.62
CA SER A 383 17.60 13.49 45.38
C SER A 383 17.06 14.08 46.69
N LYS A 384 15.99 14.90 46.61
CA LYS A 384 15.36 15.56 47.77
C LYS A 384 14.84 14.55 48.80
N LEU A 385 14.21 13.45 48.38
CA LEU A 385 13.78 12.38 49.28
C LEU A 385 14.96 11.61 49.91
N SER A 386 16.07 11.44 49.18
CA SER A 386 17.27 10.75 49.70
C SER A 386 18.01 11.60 50.75
N GLU A 387 18.06 12.92 50.54
CA GLU A 387 18.57 13.91 51.49
C GLU A 387 17.74 13.93 52.78
N LEU A 388 16.42 14.06 52.65
CA LEU A 388 15.47 14.00 53.79
C LEU A 388 15.63 12.71 54.61
N LYS A 389 15.81 11.55 53.96
CA LYS A 389 16.07 10.29 54.67
C LYS A 389 17.43 10.29 55.39
N SER A 390 18.46 10.93 54.83
CA SER A 390 19.76 11.09 55.50
C SER A 390 19.61 11.86 56.81
N ASP A 391 18.87 12.98 56.79
CA ASP A 391 18.68 13.83 57.97
C ASP A 391 17.78 13.18 59.03
N LEU A 392 16.72 12.48 58.61
CA LEU A 392 15.87 11.69 59.52
C LEU A 392 16.70 10.64 60.29
N ASN A 393 17.65 9.98 59.60
CA ASN A 393 18.56 9.02 60.21
C ASN A 393 19.57 9.66 61.16
N LYS A 394 20.08 10.87 60.86
CA LYS A 394 20.96 11.65 61.76
C LYS A 394 20.23 12.04 63.05
N VAL A 395 19.00 12.55 62.95
CA VAL A 395 18.16 12.89 64.11
C VAL A 395 17.87 11.64 64.96
N THR A 396 17.58 10.51 64.31
CA THR A 396 17.32 9.23 65.00
C THR A 396 18.55 8.70 65.74
N THR A 397 19.75 8.80 65.16
CA THR A 397 21.00 8.37 65.81
C THR A 397 21.42 9.29 66.96
N VAL A 398 21.26 10.62 66.83
CA VAL A 398 21.49 11.56 67.95
C VAL A 398 20.55 11.26 69.13
N ASN A 399 19.27 11.00 68.86
CA ASN A 399 18.29 10.66 69.90
C ASN A 399 18.55 9.30 70.58
N ALA A 400 19.24 8.36 69.91
CA ALA A 400 19.65 7.09 70.50
C ALA A 400 20.81 7.24 71.51
N ILE A 401 21.74 8.17 71.26
CA ILE A 401 22.93 8.40 72.11
C ILE A 401 22.57 8.98 73.48
N HIS A 402 21.48 9.75 73.58
CA HIS A 402 21.02 10.36 74.85
C HIS A 402 20.19 9.43 75.77
N ARG A 403 20.28 8.09 75.62
CA ARG A 403 19.59 7.11 76.49
C ARG A 403 20.54 6.11 77.17
N ALA A 404 21.49 6.63 77.95
CA ALA A 404 22.22 5.86 78.98
C ALA A 404 21.97 6.50 80.37
N PRO A 405 21.73 5.72 81.45
CA PRO A 405 21.20 6.26 82.70
C PRO A 405 22.28 6.68 83.72
N ILE A 406 22.23 7.94 84.19
CA ILE A 406 22.91 8.43 85.41
C ILE A 406 21.92 9.28 86.25
N THR A 407 22.17 9.36 87.56
CA THR A 407 21.19 9.66 88.62
C THR A 407 20.94 11.15 88.96
N SER A 408 19.66 11.50 89.05
CA SER A 408 19.01 12.45 89.98
C SER A 408 19.74 13.69 90.56
N ARG A 409 19.16 14.89 90.31
CA ARG A 409 18.70 15.87 91.35
C ARG A 409 17.71 16.89 90.73
N PRO A 410 16.93 17.68 91.53
CA PRO A 410 15.58 18.11 91.10
C PRO A 410 15.39 19.59 90.69
N VAL A 411 14.42 19.77 89.78
CA VAL A 411 13.38 20.82 89.69
C VAL A 411 13.78 22.31 89.77
N THR A 412 13.50 23.03 88.67
CA THR A 412 12.71 24.29 88.73
C THR A 412 11.89 24.42 87.44
N VAL A 413 10.68 25.02 87.51
CA VAL A 413 9.74 25.17 86.38
C VAL A 413 9.35 26.64 86.24
N PRO A 414 9.33 27.17 85.01
CA PRO A 414 8.12 27.88 84.56
C PRO A 414 7.62 27.41 83.19
N SER A 415 6.29 27.30 83.07
CA SER A 415 5.56 27.14 81.80
C SER A 415 4.75 28.44 81.53
N PRO A 416 4.06 28.59 80.38
CA PRO A 416 4.64 28.82 79.06
C PRO A 416 4.03 30.10 78.41
N LYS A 417 4.10 30.22 77.07
CA LYS A 417 3.48 31.24 76.17
C LYS A 417 4.33 32.51 75.93
N PRO A 418 4.02 33.30 74.87
CA PRO A 418 3.52 32.92 73.53
C PRO A 418 4.40 33.48 72.40
N TYR A 419 4.13 33.10 71.15
CA TYR A 419 4.32 34.01 70.02
C TYR A 419 3.05 34.05 69.15
N THR A 420 2.48 35.25 69.04
CA THR A 420 1.32 35.59 68.23
C THR A 420 1.73 35.98 66.80
N SER A 421 0.85 35.79 65.82
CA SER A 421 1.09 36.23 64.44
C SER A 421 1.20 37.75 64.34
N THR A 422 1.99 38.26 63.39
CA THR A 422 1.77 39.60 62.81
C THR A 422 1.94 39.53 61.30
N ASN A 423 0.94 39.99 60.54
CA ASN A 423 0.98 40.04 59.08
C ASN A 423 1.37 41.44 58.60
N ASN A 424 2.27 41.55 57.63
CA ASN A 424 1.89 41.78 56.21
C ASN A 424 3.10 41.98 55.28
N LYS A 425 2.93 41.49 54.04
CA LYS A 425 3.32 42.04 52.72
C LYS A 425 4.52 43.02 52.67
N THR A 426 5.48 42.84 51.76
CA THR A 426 5.28 42.48 50.34
C THR A 426 6.30 41.47 49.80
N SER A 427 5.84 40.45 49.07
CA SER A 427 6.66 39.68 48.13
C SER A 427 5.79 38.94 47.10
N GLN A 428 6.42 38.44 46.02
CA GLN A 428 5.77 37.85 44.84
C GLN A 428 4.89 36.63 45.11
N LYS A 429 3.95 36.37 44.18
CA LYS A 429 2.91 35.33 44.27
C LYS A 429 3.20 34.20 43.27
N ASP A 430 4.15 33.34 43.61
CA ASP A 430 4.59 32.26 42.72
C ASP A 430 3.62 31.07 42.73
N ASN A 431 2.61 31.15 41.87
CA ASN A 431 1.54 30.17 41.69
C ASN A 431 2.00 28.92 40.89
N SER A 432 3.08 28.24 41.29
CA SER A 432 3.60 27.04 40.61
C SER A 432 2.84 25.75 40.95
N GLY A 433 1.51 25.75 40.77
CA GLY A 433 0.63 24.63 41.15
C GLY A 433 -0.51 24.26 40.18
N CYS A 434 -0.76 25.03 39.11
CA CYS A 434 -1.93 24.83 38.23
C CYS A 434 -1.62 24.55 36.74
N ALA A 435 -0.35 24.55 36.31
CA ALA A 435 -0.01 24.41 34.88
C ALA A 435 -0.43 23.07 34.24
N ILE A 436 -0.55 22.00 35.04
CA ILE A 436 -0.85 20.64 34.56
C ILE A 436 -2.30 20.51 34.06
N PHE A 437 -3.25 21.29 34.60
CA PHE A 437 -4.67 21.17 34.25
C PHE A 437 -4.99 21.56 32.80
N ILE A 438 -4.19 22.42 32.16
CA ILE A 438 -4.47 22.88 30.79
C ILE A 438 -4.25 21.75 29.77
N ILE A 439 -3.19 20.95 29.94
CA ILE A 439 -2.89 19.80 29.07
C ILE A 439 -3.94 18.70 29.25
N ILE A 440 -4.32 18.41 30.50
CA ILE A 440 -5.39 17.44 30.82
C ILE A 440 -6.71 17.83 30.13
N ILE A 441 -7.10 19.11 30.16
CA ILE A 441 -8.33 19.58 29.51
C ILE A 441 -8.24 19.46 27.98
N ILE A 442 -7.10 19.74 27.36
CA ILE A 442 -6.92 19.60 25.90
C ILE A 442 -7.02 18.14 25.47
N VAL A 443 -6.33 17.22 26.16
CA VAL A 443 -6.38 15.78 25.84
C VAL A 443 -7.79 15.21 26.07
N ILE A 444 -8.46 15.57 27.17
CA ILE A 444 -9.84 15.15 27.43
C ILE A 444 -10.83 15.77 26.42
N ALA A 445 -10.63 17.01 25.97
CA ALA A 445 -11.46 17.62 24.93
C ALA A 445 -11.31 16.91 23.57
N ILE A 446 -10.09 16.50 23.21
CA ILE A 446 -9.83 15.69 22.00
C ILE A 446 -10.53 14.32 22.13
N ILE A 447 -10.41 13.64 23.27
CA ILE A 447 -11.09 12.37 23.54
C ILE A 447 -12.63 12.53 23.46
N ILE A 448 -13.20 13.61 24.01
CA ILE A 448 -14.64 13.88 23.96
C ILE A 448 -15.12 14.23 22.54
N ALA A 449 -14.31 14.91 21.74
CA ALA A 449 -14.62 15.19 20.33
C ALA A 449 -14.67 13.89 19.50
N ILE A 450 -13.71 12.99 19.70
CA ILE A 450 -13.66 11.68 19.03
C ILE A 450 -14.84 10.80 19.49
N ALA A 451 -15.07 10.69 20.80
CA ALA A 451 -16.09 9.80 21.38
C ALA A 451 -17.55 10.19 21.05
N ASN A 452 -17.82 11.45 20.66
CA ASN A 452 -19.16 11.89 20.24
C ASN A 452 -19.38 11.81 18.71
N GLY A 453 -18.38 11.38 17.93
CA GLY A 453 -18.45 11.33 16.47
C GLY A 453 -19.40 10.26 15.91
N GLN A 454 -19.80 9.26 16.70
CA GLN A 454 -20.73 8.20 16.28
C GLN A 454 -22.05 8.22 17.05
N LYS A 455 -23.12 8.61 16.36
CA LYS A 455 -24.50 8.26 16.70
C LYS A 455 -25.29 7.92 15.43
N ASN A 456 -26.26 7.03 15.62
CA ASN A 456 -27.17 6.44 14.62
C ASN A 456 -26.52 5.35 13.74
N SER A 457 -27.16 4.22 13.45
CA SER A 457 -28.32 3.58 14.11
C SER A 457 -28.36 2.10 13.70
N SER A 458 -28.33 1.16 14.65
CA SER A 458 -28.48 -0.28 14.39
C SER A 458 -29.77 -0.81 15.03
N THR A 459 -30.89 -0.69 14.33
CA THR A 459 -32.17 -1.29 14.77
C THR A 459 -32.09 -2.80 14.61
N ALA A 460 -32.08 -3.54 15.73
CA ALA A 460 -32.07 -5.00 15.69
C ALA A 460 -33.40 -5.56 15.20
N VAL A 461 -33.35 -6.54 14.29
CA VAL A 461 -34.49 -7.41 13.95
C VAL A 461 -34.03 -8.85 14.12
N SER A 462 -34.74 -9.60 14.97
CA SER A 462 -34.48 -10.99 15.28
C SER A 462 -35.40 -11.92 14.49
N THR A 463 -34.85 -13.01 13.94
CA THR A 463 -35.62 -14.19 13.53
C THR A 463 -34.82 -15.45 13.82
N ALA A 464 -35.49 -16.48 14.31
CA ALA A 464 -34.90 -17.79 14.62
C ALA A 464 -35.87 -18.91 14.25
N ALA A 465 -35.39 -19.87 13.46
CA ALA A 465 -35.85 -21.25 13.28
C ALA A 465 -34.79 -21.92 12.37
N ASP A 466 -34.05 -22.99 12.70
CA ASP A 466 -34.30 -24.25 13.43
C ASP A 466 -34.71 -25.42 12.52
N SER A 467 -33.80 -26.40 12.34
CA SER A 467 -34.10 -27.84 12.32
C SER A 467 -32.85 -28.73 12.04
N VAL A 468 -32.56 -29.65 12.97
CA VAL A 468 -32.30 -31.13 12.77
C VAL A 468 -31.34 -31.54 11.62
N MET A 469 -30.12 -32.07 11.86
CA MET A 469 -29.75 -33.49 12.22
C MET A 469 -30.22 -34.54 11.17
N THR A 470 -29.55 -35.66 10.85
CA THR A 470 -28.53 -36.52 11.49
C THR A 470 -27.62 -37.21 10.45
N ASP A 471 -26.40 -37.64 10.82
CA ASP A 471 -26.06 -39.09 10.94
C ASP A 471 -24.75 -39.27 11.74
N SER A 472 -24.52 -40.43 12.38
CA SER A 472 -23.32 -40.76 13.17
C SER A 472 -23.19 -42.24 13.55
N SER A 473 -22.10 -42.89 13.13
CA SER A 473 -21.51 -44.13 13.69
C SER A 473 -20.23 -44.48 12.91
N ALA A 474 -19.16 -45.10 13.44
CA ALA A 474 -18.70 -45.38 14.81
C ALA A 474 -17.14 -45.51 14.71
N THR A 475 -16.30 -45.62 15.75
CA THR A 475 -16.32 -46.56 16.88
C THR A 475 -15.34 -46.10 17.97
N ILE A 476 -15.61 -46.47 19.23
CA ILE A 476 -14.77 -46.16 20.40
C ILE A 476 -13.70 -47.24 20.62
N LEU A 477 -12.50 -46.86 21.09
CA LEU A 477 -11.77 -47.65 22.08
C LEU A 477 -10.91 -46.75 22.98
N ASP A 478 -10.64 -47.23 24.19
CA ASP A 478 -10.20 -46.45 25.35
C ASP A 478 -8.69 -46.63 25.67
N SER A 479 -8.19 -45.71 26.50
CA SER A 479 -7.41 -46.02 27.72
C SER A 479 -5.98 -45.49 27.88
N SER A 480 -5.74 -45.08 29.13
CA SER A 480 -4.45 -44.91 29.83
C SER A 480 -3.51 -43.76 29.43
N LYS A 481 -3.18 -42.93 30.42
CA LYS A 481 -1.95 -42.13 30.43
C LYS A 481 -0.78 -43.04 30.73
N THR A 482 0.24 -43.05 29.88
CA THR A 482 1.58 -43.58 30.22
C THR A 482 2.62 -42.51 29.98
N SER A 483 3.44 -42.20 30.99
CA SER A 483 4.52 -41.21 30.86
C SER A 483 5.71 -41.82 30.12
N VAL A 484 5.81 -41.57 28.81
CA VAL A 484 6.96 -41.99 28.00
C VAL A 484 8.02 -40.89 28.02
N VAL A 485 9.23 -41.24 28.46
CA VAL A 485 10.40 -40.36 28.34
C VAL A 485 10.73 -40.17 26.86
N THR A 486 10.62 -38.95 26.36
CA THR A 486 10.89 -38.63 24.96
C THR A 486 12.40 -38.77 24.67
N PRO A 487 12.80 -39.48 23.60
CA PRO A 487 14.16 -39.36 23.09
C PRO A 487 14.46 -37.90 22.71
N PRO A 488 15.73 -37.45 22.79
CA PRO A 488 16.09 -36.15 22.22
C PRO A 488 15.74 -36.14 20.73
N ALA A 489 15.08 -35.07 20.28
CA ALA A 489 14.64 -34.95 18.90
C ALA A 489 15.83 -35.09 17.92
N PRO A 490 15.64 -35.74 16.76
CA PRO A 490 16.71 -35.86 15.77
C PRO A 490 17.14 -34.45 15.34
N VAL A 491 18.43 -34.15 15.54
CA VAL A 491 19.01 -32.86 15.14
C VAL A 491 18.93 -32.75 13.62
N SER A 492 18.31 -31.68 13.12
CA SER A 492 18.22 -31.42 11.68
C SER A 492 19.60 -31.36 11.04
N GLN A 493 19.72 -31.91 9.83
CA GLN A 493 20.93 -31.79 9.01
C GLN A 493 21.29 -30.33 8.66
N TRP A 494 20.36 -29.38 8.87
CA TRP A 494 20.54 -27.96 8.62
C TRP A 494 20.85 -27.14 9.88
N ALA A 495 21.03 -27.78 11.04
CA ALA A 495 21.43 -27.11 12.27
C ALA A 495 22.77 -26.36 12.10
N GLY A 496 22.77 -25.05 12.36
CA GLY A 496 23.90 -24.15 12.14
C GLY A 496 24.14 -23.72 10.68
N ASN A 497 23.30 -24.15 9.73
CA ASN A 497 23.45 -23.75 8.33
C ASN A 497 23.01 -22.30 8.10
N SER A 498 23.78 -21.55 7.31
CA SER A 498 23.52 -20.13 7.02
C SER A 498 24.01 -19.72 5.63
N LEU A 499 23.21 -18.93 4.90
CA LEU A 499 23.64 -18.34 3.63
C LEU A 499 24.71 -17.27 3.85
N LYS A 500 25.43 -16.90 2.78
CA LYS A 500 26.40 -15.79 2.84
C LYS A 500 25.67 -14.44 2.93
N THR A 501 26.16 -13.52 3.75
CA THR A 501 25.68 -12.13 3.77
C THR A 501 25.78 -11.49 2.38
N GLY A 502 24.68 -10.91 1.89
CA GLY A 502 24.53 -10.42 0.52
C GLY A 502 24.15 -11.49 -0.50
N ALA A 503 23.46 -12.55 -0.08
CA ALA A 503 22.77 -13.50 -0.96
C ALA A 503 21.27 -13.17 -1.00
N SER A 504 20.63 -13.32 -2.16
CA SER A 504 19.24 -12.91 -2.40
C SER A 504 18.33 -14.15 -2.63
N PRO A 505 17.95 -14.89 -1.56
CA PRO A 505 17.30 -16.20 -1.68
C PRO A 505 15.89 -16.17 -2.29
N TYR A 506 15.22 -15.03 -2.29
CA TYR A 506 13.83 -14.88 -2.75
C TYR A 506 13.70 -14.16 -4.10
N ASN A 507 14.76 -14.14 -4.91
CA ASN A 507 14.68 -13.69 -6.30
C ASN A 507 13.66 -14.47 -7.16
N SER A 508 13.34 -15.71 -6.80
CA SER A 508 12.27 -16.51 -7.43
C SER A 508 10.85 -16.14 -6.99
N CYS A 509 10.70 -15.37 -5.91
CA CYS A 509 9.40 -14.93 -5.38
C CYS A 509 9.13 -13.44 -5.60
N PHE A 510 10.18 -12.62 -5.65
CA PHE A 510 10.09 -11.17 -5.81
C PHE A 510 10.69 -10.65 -7.12
N GLY A 511 11.31 -11.53 -7.90
CA GLY A 511 12.05 -11.17 -9.12
C GLY A 511 13.50 -10.75 -8.84
N ILE A 512 14.25 -10.52 -9.92
CA ILE A 512 15.61 -9.96 -9.86
C ILE A 512 15.48 -8.46 -9.59
N GLY A 513 16.01 -8.00 -8.44
CA GLY A 513 15.77 -6.64 -7.95
C GLY A 513 16.36 -5.50 -8.81
N SER A 514 15.88 -4.27 -8.61
CA SER A 514 16.39 -3.07 -9.31
C SER A 514 17.66 -2.47 -8.65
N TRP A 515 18.62 -2.05 -9.47
CA TRP A 515 19.94 -1.54 -9.06
C TRP A 515 20.36 -0.27 -9.87
N ASN A 516 19.44 0.67 -10.12
CA ASN A 516 19.60 1.78 -11.08
C ASN A 516 19.76 3.19 -10.50
N GLY A 517 19.99 3.34 -9.19
CA GLY A 517 20.36 4.64 -8.56
C GLY A 517 21.81 4.68 -8.06
N ASN A 518 22.14 5.70 -7.26
CA ASN A 518 23.43 5.89 -6.58
C ASN A 518 23.34 5.70 -5.05
N ALA A 519 22.15 5.86 -4.48
CA ALA A 519 21.89 5.80 -3.05
C ALA A 519 22.23 4.44 -2.39
N TRP A 520 22.39 4.45 -1.07
CA TRP A 520 22.74 3.26 -0.30
C TRP A 520 22.20 3.24 1.14
N ILE A 521 21.89 2.04 1.63
CA ILE A 521 21.53 1.76 3.02
C ILE A 521 22.57 0.82 3.63
N LYS A 522 23.12 1.19 4.78
CA LYS A 522 23.98 0.31 5.59
C LYS A 522 23.13 -0.35 6.68
N PHE A 523 23.01 -1.67 6.61
CA PHE A 523 22.34 -2.50 7.59
C PHE A 523 23.35 -3.09 8.59
N THR A 524 22.95 -3.19 9.85
CA THR A 524 23.70 -3.84 10.92
C THR A 524 22.78 -4.84 11.61
N ASN A 525 23.23 -6.09 11.76
CA ASN A 525 22.46 -7.16 12.41
C ASN A 525 23.17 -7.58 13.71
N ASP A 526 23.04 -6.79 14.77
CA ASP A 526 23.65 -7.09 16.07
C ASP A 526 22.87 -8.14 16.90
N ASN A 527 21.93 -8.87 16.28
CA ASN A 527 21.16 -9.95 16.91
C ASN A 527 21.88 -11.30 16.84
N SER A 528 21.44 -12.25 17.67
CA SER A 528 21.85 -13.67 17.64
C SER A 528 21.02 -14.54 16.65
N VAL A 529 20.52 -13.93 15.58
CA VAL A 529 19.74 -14.58 14.51
C VAL A 529 20.18 -14.04 13.15
N ASP A 530 20.16 -14.89 12.14
CA ASP A 530 20.30 -14.46 10.74
C ASP A 530 19.00 -13.77 10.28
N ALA A 531 19.09 -12.89 9.28
CA ALA A 531 17.96 -12.10 8.80
C ALA A 531 17.97 -11.95 7.27
N ILE A 532 16.80 -12.12 6.65
CA ILE A 532 16.52 -11.70 5.27
C ILE A 532 15.77 -10.38 5.34
N ILE A 533 16.39 -9.32 4.82
CA ILE A 533 15.74 -8.03 4.61
C ILE A 533 15.11 -7.99 3.23
N CYS A 534 13.93 -7.39 3.12
CA CYS A 534 13.26 -7.07 1.88
C CYS A 534 13.03 -5.57 1.85
N LEU A 535 13.72 -4.85 0.96
CA LEU A 535 13.45 -3.44 0.70
C LEU A 535 12.24 -3.36 -0.23
N VAL A 536 11.13 -2.81 0.26
CA VAL A 536 9.84 -2.75 -0.43
C VAL A 536 9.54 -1.31 -0.82
N ASP A 537 9.30 -1.10 -2.11
CA ASP A 537 8.83 0.15 -2.69
C ASP A 537 7.39 0.41 -2.23
N SER A 538 7.11 1.52 -1.54
CA SER A 538 5.78 1.75 -0.93
C SER A 538 4.70 2.10 -1.96
N LEU A 539 5.10 2.53 -3.16
CA LEU A 539 4.19 2.90 -4.24
C LEU A 539 3.62 1.63 -4.90
N SER A 540 4.49 0.76 -5.40
CA SER A 540 4.14 -0.53 -6.01
C SER A 540 3.88 -1.67 -5.00
N ASN A 541 4.17 -1.43 -3.71
CA ASN A 541 4.26 -2.46 -2.65
C ASN A 541 5.17 -3.65 -3.04
N SER A 542 6.12 -3.47 -3.95
CA SER A 542 6.94 -4.56 -4.50
C SER A 542 8.32 -4.60 -3.85
N THR A 543 8.81 -5.81 -3.54
CA THR A 543 10.15 -6.02 -2.98
C THR A 543 11.21 -5.81 -4.06
N ILE A 544 11.91 -4.67 -4.05
CA ILE A 544 12.89 -4.30 -5.09
C ILE A 544 14.31 -4.83 -4.84
N ARG A 545 14.61 -5.27 -3.61
CA ARG A 545 15.82 -6.03 -3.23
C ARG A 545 15.47 -6.94 -2.06
N ASN A 546 15.89 -8.20 -2.09
CA ASN A 546 15.87 -9.11 -0.94
C ASN A 546 17.31 -9.57 -0.65
N GLU A 547 17.75 -9.52 0.59
CA GLU A 547 19.15 -9.79 0.95
C GLU A 547 19.29 -10.45 2.32
N TYR A 548 20.06 -11.53 2.38
CA TYR A 548 20.41 -12.26 3.59
C TYR A 548 21.57 -11.58 4.32
N ILE A 549 21.50 -11.48 5.65
CA ILE A 549 22.48 -10.84 6.53
C ILE A 549 22.65 -11.72 7.77
N ARG A 550 23.85 -12.27 7.96
CA ARG A 550 24.14 -13.13 9.12
C ARG A 550 24.05 -12.40 10.46
N ALA A 551 23.86 -13.14 11.55
CA ALA A 551 24.05 -12.68 12.91
C ALA A 551 25.44 -12.02 13.08
N GLY A 552 25.49 -10.87 13.76
CA GLY A 552 26.70 -10.04 13.93
C GLY A 552 27.26 -9.41 12.65
N ALA A 553 26.56 -9.50 11.51
CA ALA A 553 27.07 -9.01 10.23
C ALA A 553 26.61 -7.58 9.89
N VAL A 554 27.45 -6.91 9.11
CA VAL A 554 27.17 -5.61 8.51
C VAL A 554 27.05 -5.77 7.00
N PHE A 555 25.98 -5.22 6.41
CA PHE A 555 25.76 -5.22 4.98
C PHE A 555 25.55 -3.80 4.45
N LYS A 556 25.90 -3.54 3.18
CA LYS A 556 25.66 -2.26 2.52
C LYS A 556 24.99 -2.50 1.18
N MET A 557 23.67 -2.36 1.15
CA MET A 557 22.88 -2.31 -0.06
C MET A 557 23.20 -0.99 -0.79
N LYS A 558 23.45 -1.05 -2.10
CA LYS A 558 23.88 0.08 -2.93
C LYS A 558 22.98 0.19 -4.17
N GLN A 559 23.17 1.27 -4.92
CA GLN A 559 22.52 1.53 -6.21
C GLN A 559 21.00 1.51 -6.15
N ILE A 560 20.46 1.93 -5.00
CA ILE A 560 19.03 1.94 -4.76
C ILE A 560 18.44 3.13 -5.52
N PRO A 561 17.38 2.95 -6.33
CA PRO A 561 16.72 4.06 -7.01
C PRO A 561 16.11 5.08 -6.03
N ALA A 562 15.84 6.28 -6.54
CA ALA A 562 15.02 7.26 -5.84
C ALA A 562 13.57 6.77 -5.72
N GLY A 563 12.93 7.02 -4.58
CA GLY A 563 11.60 6.52 -4.23
C GLY A 563 11.36 6.45 -2.72
N MET A 564 10.15 6.02 -2.36
CA MET A 564 9.74 5.83 -0.97
C MET A 564 9.76 4.33 -0.62
N TYR A 565 10.43 3.97 0.47
CA TYR A 565 10.66 2.56 0.83
C TYR A 565 10.30 2.22 2.27
N TYR A 566 9.92 0.97 2.52
CA TYR A 566 9.91 0.36 3.85
C TYR A 566 10.64 -0.99 3.81
N ILE A 567 10.87 -1.60 4.96
CA ILE A 567 11.61 -2.85 5.08
C ILE A 567 10.74 -3.92 5.74
N LYS A 568 10.57 -5.06 5.08
CA LYS A 568 10.13 -6.31 5.74
C LYS A 568 11.38 -7.09 6.17
N VAL A 569 11.33 -7.80 7.31
CA VAL A 569 12.44 -8.66 7.77
C VAL A 569 11.89 -10.03 8.17
N TYR A 570 12.49 -11.09 7.62
CA TYR A 570 12.29 -12.46 8.07
C TYR A 570 13.58 -12.94 8.74
N SER A 571 13.53 -13.30 10.01
CA SER A 571 14.71 -13.66 10.81
C SER A 571 14.57 -15.03 11.44
N GLY A 572 15.68 -15.72 11.67
CA GLY A 572 15.73 -17.02 12.31
C GLY A 572 17.13 -17.61 12.31
N ASN A 573 17.21 -18.91 12.55
CA ASN A 573 18.44 -19.71 12.47
C ASN A 573 18.16 -21.02 11.72
N ASP A 574 19.22 -21.77 11.42
CA ASP A 574 19.18 -23.10 10.81
C ASP A 574 18.45 -23.07 9.44
N TRP A 575 19.12 -22.46 8.44
CA TRP A 575 18.56 -22.28 7.11
C TRP A 575 18.47 -23.61 6.33
N ASN A 576 17.25 -24.04 6.01
CA ASN A 576 16.99 -25.23 5.20
C ASN A 576 16.62 -24.82 3.76
N PRO A 577 17.46 -25.15 2.74
CA PRO A 577 17.19 -24.82 1.34
C PRO A 577 16.08 -25.67 0.69
N GLY A 578 15.62 -26.74 1.36
CA GLY A 578 14.53 -27.62 0.95
C GLY A 578 13.22 -27.45 1.74
N LEU A 579 13.19 -26.63 2.80
CA LEU A 579 11.95 -26.29 3.50
C LEU A 579 11.12 -25.34 2.63
N GLN A 580 9.84 -25.64 2.44
CA GLN A 580 8.94 -24.78 1.65
C GLN A 580 8.64 -23.48 2.40
N ASN A 581 8.49 -22.38 1.66
CA ASN A 581 8.17 -21.04 2.17
C ASN A 581 6.84 -20.52 1.62
N GLY A 582 6.32 -19.43 2.20
CA GLY A 582 5.02 -18.84 1.87
C GLY A 582 4.84 -18.30 0.45
N CYS A 583 5.89 -18.28 -0.39
CA CYS A 583 5.77 -18.05 -1.84
C CYS A 583 5.80 -19.35 -2.67
N GLY A 584 5.63 -20.51 -2.03
CA GLY A 584 5.53 -21.83 -2.66
C GLY A 584 6.86 -22.47 -3.08
N ASN A 585 7.96 -21.71 -3.04
CA ASN A 585 9.32 -22.16 -3.33
C ASN A 585 9.98 -22.78 -2.09
N THR A 586 11.24 -23.19 -2.18
CA THR A 586 12.03 -23.69 -1.03
C THR A 586 13.07 -22.67 -0.55
N GLY A 587 13.49 -22.80 0.71
CA GLY A 587 14.40 -21.90 1.42
C GLY A 587 13.69 -21.16 2.56
N ALA A 588 13.91 -21.60 3.80
CA ALA A 588 13.37 -20.99 5.01
C ALA A 588 14.25 -21.29 6.25
N PHE A 589 14.02 -20.57 7.36
CA PHE A 589 14.63 -20.85 8.65
C PHE A 589 13.82 -21.90 9.43
N GLU A 590 14.47 -22.99 9.87
CA GLU A 590 13.82 -24.02 10.70
C GLU A 590 13.62 -23.56 12.15
N LYS A 591 14.50 -22.70 12.65
CA LYS A 591 14.60 -22.39 14.07
C LYS A 591 14.31 -20.94 14.38
N SER A 592 13.36 -20.73 15.29
CA SER A 592 12.87 -19.41 15.71
C SER A 592 12.52 -18.46 14.54
N PRO A 593 11.78 -18.92 13.51
CA PRO A 593 11.32 -18.05 12.43
C PRO A 593 10.44 -16.92 12.99
N ASN A 594 10.77 -15.68 12.66
CA ASN A 594 10.05 -14.48 13.07
C ASN A 594 9.96 -13.50 11.88
N TYR A 595 8.82 -12.83 11.73
CA TYR A 595 8.57 -11.86 10.67
C TYR A 595 8.28 -10.49 11.29
N SER A 596 8.84 -9.42 10.71
CA SER A 596 8.69 -8.04 11.21
C SER A 596 8.73 -7.02 10.07
N SER A 597 8.36 -5.78 10.37
CA SER A 597 8.33 -4.66 9.41
C SER A 597 8.89 -3.40 10.05
N SER A 598 9.46 -2.49 9.25
CA SER A 598 9.89 -1.17 9.71
C SER A 598 8.74 -0.19 9.92
N ILE A 599 7.55 -0.48 9.40
CA ILE A 599 6.34 0.34 9.60
C ILE A 599 6.05 0.46 11.10
N GLY A 600 5.84 1.68 11.61
CA GLY A 600 5.72 1.98 13.04
C GLY A 600 7.04 1.99 13.85
N VAL A 601 8.18 1.69 13.22
CA VAL A 601 9.53 1.74 13.84
C VAL A 601 10.42 2.81 13.18
N TYR A 602 10.27 2.97 11.86
CA TYR A 602 10.84 4.03 11.04
C TYR A 602 9.74 4.53 10.09
N ASN A 603 9.68 5.85 9.87
CA ASN A 603 8.88 6.42 8.77
C ASN A 603 9.33 5.82 7.43
N ALA A 604 8.48 5.93 6.40
CA ALA A 604 8.86 5.58 5.03
C ALA A 604 10.17 6.31 4.63
N ILE A 605 11.12 5.53 4.11
CA ILE A 605 12.49 5.93 3.82
C ILE A 605 12.51 6.65 2.48
N GLU A 606 12.69 7.97 2.52
CA GLU A 606 12.76 8.84 1.34
C GLU A 606 14.16 8.82 0.70
N ILE A 607 14.31 8.02 -0.37
CA ILE A 607 15.53 8.02 -1.15
C ILE A 607 15.41 9.06 -2.26
N THR A 608 16.24 10.09 -2.17
CA THR A 608 16.46 11.09 -3.22
C THR A 608 17.78 10.80 -3.93
N ASP A 609 17.85 11.14 -5.22
CA ASP A 609 19.03 11.07 -6.07
C ASP A 609 18.83 12.09 -7.19
N ASP A 610 19.46 13.27 -7.08
CA ASP A 610 19.31 14.37 -8.06
C ASP A 610 20.45 14.41 -9.10
N GLY A 611 21.34 13.41 -9.07
CA GLY A 611 22.55 13.35 -9.90
C GLY A 611 23.76 14.12 -9.33
N VAL A 612 23.59 14.87 -8.24
CA VAL A 612 24.65 15.61 -7.54
C VAL A 612 24.77 15.16 -6.07
N GLN A 613 23.64 14.85 -5.43
CA GLN A 613 23.52 14.32 -4.08
C GLN A 613 22.54 13.14 -4.05
N TYR A 614 22.70 12.25 -3.07
CA TYR A 614 21.84 11.06 -2.90
C TYR A 614 21.64 10.72 -1.41
N SER A 615 20.47 10.20 -1.04
CA SER A 615 20.17 9.78 0.33
C SER A 615 21.08 8.63 0.80
N THR A 616 21.47 8.65 2.08
CA THR A 616 22.21 7.55 2.72
C THR A 616 21.69 7.25 4.11
N TYR A 617 21.53 5.96 4.45
CA TYR A 617 20.95 5.53 5.72
C TYR A 617 21.83 4.53 6.47
N LYS A 618 21.67 4.50 7.80
CA LYS A 618 22.17 3.46 8.70
C LYS A 618 20.98 2.88 9.44
N ILE A 619 20.76 1.58 9.30
CA ILE A 619 19.61 0.88 9.88
C ILE A 619 20.13 -0.27 10.74
N ASP A 620 19.60 -0.34 11.95
CA ASP A 620 19.87 -1.36 12.95
C ASP A 620 18.69 -2.33 12.95
N LEU A 621 18.94 -3.59 12.58
CA LEU A 621 17.90 -4.61 12.48
C LEU A 621 17.41 -5.09 13.85
N SER A 622 18.17 -4.89 14.93
CA SER A 622 17.70 -5.24 16.28
C SER A 622 16.48 -4.42 16.68
N LYS A 623 16.36 -3.17 16.19
CA LYS A 623 15.19 -2.31 16.42
C LYS A 623 13.94 -2.77 15.66
N ILE A 624 14.11 -3.49 14.55
CA ILE A 624 12.99 -4.00 13.74
C ILE A 624 12.58 -5.40 14.25
N ILE A 625 13.55 -6.31 14.38
CA ILE A 625 13.32 -7.70 14.79
C ILE A 625 12.81 -7.80 16.23
N ASN A 626 13.29 -6.93 17.13
CA ASN A 626 12.82 -6.86 18.53
C ASN A 626 11.81 -5.72 18.75
N SER A 627 11.25 -5.12 17.70
CA SER A 627 10.01 -4.35 17.86
C SER A 627 8.88 -5.32 18.22
N ASN A 628 7.95 -4.86 19.06
CA ASN A 628 6.79 -5.65 19.45
C ASN A 628 5.53 -5.05 18.80
N PRO A 629 5.24 -5.38 17.52
CA PRO A 629 4.09 -4.82 16.83
C PRO A 629 2.78 -5.31 17.48
N ALA A 630 1.79 -4.43 17.61
CA ALA A 630 0.50 -4.79 18.22
C ALA A 630 -0.27 -5.85 17.41
N ILE A 631 0.04 -5.97 16.12
CA ILE A 631 -0.44 -7.03 15.23
C ILE A 631 0.76 -7.92 14.87
N PRO A 632 0.68 -9.26 15.05
CA PRO A 632 1.78 -10.15 14.68
C PRO A 632 1.97 -10.17 13.15
N TYR A 633 3.03 -9.51 12.70
CA TYR A 633 3.47 -9.59 11.31
C TYR A 633 3.88 -11.03 11.01
N ASN A 634 3.37 -11.59 9.92
CA ASN A 634 3.39 -13.04 9.69
C ASN A 634 3.86 -13.40 8.28
N GLU A 635 4.05 -14.70 8.03
CA GLU A 635 4.56 -15.23 6.76
C GLU A 635 3.72 -14.81 5.56
N SER A 636 2.39 -14.83 5.69
CA SER A 636 1.48 -14.40 4.64
C SER A 636 1.67 -12.91 4.33
N SER A 637 1.78 -12.06 5.35
CA SER A 637 2.10 -10.63 5.18
C SER A 637 3.50 -10.38 4.60
N PHE A 638 4.47 -11.25 4.88
CA PHE A 638 5.83 -11.16 4.32
C PHE A 638 5.83 -11.43 2.81
N PHE A 639 5.25 -12.56 2.39
CA PHE A 639 5.28 -13.02 0.99
C PHE A 639 4.17 -12.47 0.08
N ASN A 640 3.00 -12.06 0.61
CA ASN A 640 1.93 -11.44 -0.20
C ASN A 640 2.31 -10.03 -0.66
N ASN A 641 2.97 -9.94 -1.82
CA ASN A 641 3.03 -8.77 -2.68
C ASN A 641 2.64 -9.25 -4.10
N GLN A 642 1.65 -8.63 -4.75
CA GLN A 642 1.11 -9.17 -6.02
C GLN A 642 2.09 -9.03 -7.21
N GLN A 643 2.77 -10.12 -7.55
CA GLN A 643 3.18 -10.40 -8.94
C GLN A 643 2.22 -11.41 -9.56
N THR A 644 1.01 -10.94 -9.89
CA THR A 644 0.24 -11.56 -10.99
C THR A 644 0.95 -11.22 -12.29
N GLN A 645 1.58 -12.23 -12.90
CA GLN A 645 2.16 -12.15 -14.26
C GLN A 645 1.05 -12.11 -15.32
#